data_AF-A0AAD9W734-F1
#
_entry.id   AF-A0AAD9W734-F1
#
_cell.length_a   1.000
_cell.length_b   1.000
_cell.length_c   1.000
_cell.angle_alpha   90.00
_cell.angle_beta   90.00
_cell.angle_gamma   90.00
#
_symmetry.space_group_name_H-M   'P 1'
#
loop_
_entity.id
_entity.type
_entity.pdbx_description
1 polymer ?
#
loop_
_entity_poly.entity_id
_entity_poly.type
_entity_poly.pdbx_seq_one_letter_code
_entity_poly.pdbx_strand_id
1 'polypeptide(L)'
;MSPPIWPPRQRRGLLASPKFPGTQDFEIVQVVEDKQDEMYCPELVRRLIMLQPITAAAAVISGYRYWRLQFAQLLMLQSLGLNMNMRLLFAVIDFIVNAPTTFKAVLDMISILTPVPRRPHLQLRGNLVPTVDIIITVCNEPVDVCLDTVRAAINIDYPTARFRVIITDDGASKELQKGVTELARSKPEALLFYTARVKGQDDRHKAGNLNHALRFASSLPGGPAEFVSGLDADMIPMRDMLRAQMPHLLLDPKMGLTCPAATFYNVPVNDWLLQSQTVHNKWEEFSRDRINDAWCTGSGWVARRCAIDELGGAPMQTIGEDAFMSTGISNNGWNTAFIPQSLQFGLVPDTYGSHLKQHRRWKLGGLIIGVDKRFGLWGKNVKGLSWKQRLWWFYYPFRALTLPLMTLGLFTAPIFMLAGTPWVVYATDNDLKTLAQASALSFISTFVLKCHMSLKTGYRAHMMEQCNEIWIAPYHTITQLKTFVLPNRLGGQLLTFVPTGSIPNDLHERNAKRRASLQSRLRSILIKDGAIFHLLFAAFCAAAVISVIARAHHKFPEHGAQFGIYLLTHLGWMPMPWLFSFFACLTPIFYAFFPPTVPDRKELLVQDPLTGAHVIYIHTNARPSAISTAQHHSRFWTHKVFEIPGVVVRHIEVPTHTKYGAELEHMEHRSDFVRPGILRDFGGIYLDFDVVPIRDMKPLRESGFRNVFGHELGEKVNNGVMLSVKGSHFMDVFDRDQHEVFSGWWIEHSVLQLTRMANALMAIPREVLILERHAFIPDGFDDERHGRLFRRHAVPAVGMDDMPISLEDMNDEGFSYWNWSKSRSRQDWELDYSKSYTIHALSPPLHVANRTPDCLEISWDYVMERKSNYAAQIYPAMLNADRKFSITEGRLGTLRSL
;
A
#
# COMPACT_ATOMS: atom_id res chain seq x y z
N MET A 1 -9.17 -21.20 9.77
CA MET A 1 -7.91 -20.53 10.11
C MET A 1 -8.27 -19.20 10.72
N SER A 2 -8.03 -19.02 12.02
CA SER A 2 -8.32 -17.81 12.78
C SER A 2 -7.53 -16.62 12.22
N PRO A 3 -8.05 -15.38 12.27
CA PRO A 3 -7.24 -14.19 11.96
C PRO A 3 -6.08 -14.11 12.97
N PRO A 4 -4.87 -13.70 12.56
CA PRO A 4 -3.71 -13.67 13.43
C PRO A 4 -3.95 -12.69 14.59
N ILE A 5 -3.66 -13.18 15.79
CA ILE A 5 -3.62 -12.40 17.04
C ILE A 5 -2.39 -11.49 16.94
N TRP A 6 -2.61 -10.17 16.94
CA TRP A 6 -1.56 -9.16 16.90
C TRP A 6 -0.81 -9.11 18.24
N PRO A 7 0.53 -9.12 18.26
CA PRO A 7 1.29 -8.86 19.50
C PRO A 7 1.20 -7.36 19.85
N PRO A 8 1.38 -6.99 21.14
CA PRO A 8 1.36 -5.60 21.60
C PRO A 8 2.47 -4.75 20.95
N ARG A 9 2.13 -3.51 20.57
CA ARG A 9 3.03 -2.51 19.98
C ARG A 9 4.22 -2.22 20.93
N GLN A 10 5.45 -2.38 20.45
CA GLN A 10 6.67 -1.97 21.18
C GLN A 10 6.93 -0.46 20.96
N ARG A 11 7.44 0.23 21.98
CA ARG A 11 7.73 1.68 21.98
C ARG A 11 8.62 2.09 20.80
N ARG A 12 8.21 3.15 20.07
CA ARG A 12 9.03 3.89 19.09
C ARG A 12 10.27 4.43 19.81
N GLY A 13 11.44 3.88 19.52
CA GLY A 13 12.72 4.45 19.96
C GLY A 13 13.26 5.38 18.88
N LEU A 14 13.62 6.62 19.24
CA LEU A 14 14.46 7.47 18.42
C LEU A 14 15.82 6.75 18.23
N LEU A 15 16.08 6.24 17.03
CA LEU A 15 17.42 5.82 16.65
C LEU A 15 18.21 7.05 16.21
N ALA A 16 19.44 7.15 16.71
CA ALA A 16 20.32 8.32 16.63
C ALA A 16 20.30 9.04 15.27
N SER A 17 20.01 10.33 15.29
CA SER A 17 20.15 11.25 14.16
C SER A 17 21.59 11.21 13.65
N PRO A 18 21.85 10.87 12.37
CA PRO A 18 23.13 11.19 11.77
C PRO A 18 23.20 12.72 11.63
N LYS A 19 23.93 13.39 12.53
CA LYS A 19 24.21 14.83 12.44
C LYS A 19 25.10 15.09 11.22
N PHE A 20 24.57 15.76 10.20
CA PHE A 20 25.35 16.24 9.07
C PHE A 20 25.75 17.73 9.28
N PRO A 21 26.99 18.12 8.99
CA PRO A 21 27.40 19.51 9.02
C PRO A 21 26.93 20.22 7.74
N GLY A 22 25.97 21.15 7.85
CA GLY A 22 25.68 22.09 6.76
C GLY A 22 24.21 22.45 6.48
N THR A 23 23.23 21.77 7.08
CA THR A 23 21.79 22.11 6.91
C THR A 23 21.12 22.08 8.28
N GLN A 24 20.92 23.24 8.90
CA GLN A 24 20.33 23.37 10.24
C GLN A 24 18.79 23.22 10.28
N ASP A 25 18.14 22.97 9.13
CA ASP A 25 16.71 23.30 8.95
C ASP A 25 15.76 22.15 8.55
N PHE A 26 16.26 20.93 8.33
CA PHE A 26 15.44 19.71 8.19
C PHE A 26 16.19 18.49 8.74
N GLU A 27 15.46 17.50 9.26
CA GLU A 27 16.04 16.30 9.86
C GLU A 27 15.64 15.04 9.09
N ILE A 28 16.59 14.14 8.88
CA ILE A 28 16.33 12.79 8.38
C ILE A 28 16.33 11.85 9.58
N VAL A 29 15.15 11.36 9.93
CA VAL A 29 14.97 10.39 11.01
C VAL A 29 14.71 9.01 10.44
N GLN A 30 15.28 8.00 11.08
CA GLN A 30 14.90 6.63 10.84
C GLN A 30 13.65 6.30 11.65
N VAL A 31 12.59 5.89 10.98
CA VAL A 31 11.34 5.50 11.64
C VAL A 31 11.49 4.06 12.13
N VAL A 32 11.26 3.84 13.43
CA VAL A 32 11.08 2.49 13.98
C VAL A 32 9.65 2.09 13.72
N GLU A 33 9.48 1.10 12.86
CA GLU A 33 8.17 0.62 12.45
C GLU A 33 7.42 -0.07 13.61
N ASP A 34 6.12 0.21 13.69
CA ASP A 34 5.16 -0.77 14.18
C ASP A 34 5.26 -2.01 13.27
N LYS A 35 5.24 -3.21 13.83
CA LYS A 35 5.47 -4.49 13.11
C LYS A 35 4.38 -4.86 12.07
N GLN A 36 3.75 -3.89 11.43
CA GLN A 36 2.62 -4.05 10.51
C GLN A 36 3.01 -4.02 9.03
N ASP A 37 4.20 -3.53 8.67
CA ASP A 37 4.64 -3.51 7.27
C ASP A 37 5.31 -4.84 6.86
N GLU A 38 4.79 -5.38 5.76
CA GLU A 38 4.91 -6.76 5.28
C GLU A 38 6.31 -7.21 4.79
N MET A 39 7.38 -6.52 5.21
CA MET A 39 8.74 -6.75 4.71
C MET A 39 9.84 -6.87 5.77
N TYR A 40 9.50 -6.94 7.06
CA TYR A 40 10.45 -7.42 8.06
C TYR A 40 10.50 -8.95 8.09
N CYS A 41 11.45 -9.51 7.34
CA CYS A 41 11.82 -10.91 7.47
C CYS A 41 12.38 -11.15 8.89
N PRO A 42 11.88 -12.15 9.65
CA PRO A 42 12.51 -12.56 10.91
C PRO A 42 14.02 -12.73 10.73
N GLU A 43 14.81 -12.45 11.77
CA GLU A 43 16.28 -12.56 11.71
C GLU A 43 16.72 -13.95 11.21
N LEU A 44 15.98 -15.01 11.58
CA LEU A 44 16.17 -16.35 11.03
C LEU A 44 16.02 -16.38 9.51
N VAL A 45 14.95 -15.80 8.96
CA VAL A 45 14.70 -15.74 7.51
C VAL A 45 15.81 -14.94 6.81
N ARG A 46 16.26 -13.83 7.40
CA ARG A 46 17.38 -13.05 6.86
C ARG A 46 18.66 -13.88 6.78
N ARG A 47 18.99 -14.62 7.84
CA ARG A 47 20.16 -15.52 7.86
C ARG A 47 20.01 -16.66 6.85
N LEU A 48 18.81 -17.23 6.73
CA LEU A 48 18.53 -18.27 5.75
C LEU A 48 18.77 -17.73 4.33
N ILE A 49 18.19 -16.59 3.95
CA ILE A 49 18.39 -15.97 2.61
C ILE A 49 19.88 -15.83 2.26
N MET A 50 20.75 -15.53 3.22
CA MET A 50 22.19 -15.42 2.97
C MET A 50 22.86 -16.76 2.59
N LEU A 51 22.22 -17.89 2.87
CA LEU A 51 22.65 -19.23 2.45
C LEU A 51 22.18 -19.60 1.04
N GLN A 52 21.37 -18.76 0.38
CA GLN A 52 20.84 -19.06 -0.94
C GLN A 52 21.90 -19.33 -2.00
N PRO A 53 23.08 -18.65 -2.03
CA PRO A 53 24.18 -19.01 -2.91
C PRO A 53 24.53 -20.51 -2.87
N ILE A 54 24.46 -21.15 -1.69
CA ILE A 54 24.75 -22.58 -1.52
C ILE A 54 23.67 -23.42 -2.19
N THR A 55 22.39 -23.13 -1.93
CA THR A 55 21.27 -23.85 -2.56
C THR A 55 21.20 -23.63 -4.06
N ALA A 56 21.56 -22.43 -4.54
CA ALA A 56 21.63 -22.10 -5.96
C ALA A 56 22.77 -22.86 -6.63
N ALA A 57 23.96 -22.85 -6.05
CA ALA A 57 25.10 -23.63 -6.55
C ALA A 57 24.78 -25.13 -6.58
N ALA A 58 24.16 -25.68 -5.53
CA ALA A 58 23.73 -27.07 -5.51
C ALA A 58 22.75 -27.41 -6.64
N ALA A 59 21.75 -26.55 -6.89
CA ALA A 59 20.79 -26.73 -7.98
C ALA A 59 21.47 -26.66 -9.36
N VAL A 60 22.35 -25.67 -9.59
CA VAL A 60 23.07 -25.52 -10.86
C VAL A 60 24.01 -26.70 -11.12
N ILE A 61 24.80 -27.12 -10.11
CA ILE A 61 25.77 -28.22 -10.25
C ILE A 61 25.06 -29.55 -10.49
N SER A 62 24.03 -29.85 -9.70
CA SER A 62 23.27 -31.11 -9.86
C SER A 62 22.48 -31.14 -11.18
N GLY A 63 21.88 -30.03 -11.59
CA GLY A 63 21.24 -29.88 -12.89
C GLY A 63 22.22 -30.07 -14.05
N TYR A 64 23.40 -29.44 -13.99
CA TYR A 64 24.45 -29.61 -14.99
C TYR A 64 24.97 -31.06 -15.04
N ARG A 65 25.17 -31.70 -13.88
CA ARG A 65 25.57 -33.12 -13.81
C ARG A 65 24.53 -34.02 -14.47
N TYR A 66 23.26 -33.82 -14.16
CA TYR A 66 22.17 -34.59 -14.76
C TYR A 66 22.12 -34.40 -16.28
N TRP A 67 22.16 -33.15 -16.75
CA TRP A 67 22.18 -32.82 -18.18
C TRP A 67 23.37 -33.45 -18.90
N ARG A 68 24.58 -33.36 -18.33
CA ARG A 68 25.79 -33.96 -18.90
C ARG A 68 25.67 -35.47 -19.04
N LEU A 69 25.13 -36.16 -18.03
CA LEU A 69 24.93 -37.61 -18.07
C LEU A 69 23.91 -37.99 -19.15
N GLN A 70 22.79 -37.27 -19.23
CA GLN A 70 21.76 -37.49 -20.23
C GLN A 70 22.32 -37.27 -21.65
N PHE A 71 23.10 -36.22 -21.87
CA PHE A 71 23.69 -35.91 -23.17
C PHE A 71 24.78 -36.92 -23.56
N ALA A 72 25.61 -37.37 -22.61
CA ALA A 72 26.61 -38.40 -22.85
C ALA A 72 25.97 -39.73 -23.30
N GLN A 73 24.85 -40.12 -22.69
CA GLN A 73 24.10 -41.33 -23.09
C GLN A 73 23.53 -41.20 -24.50
N LEU A 74 23.01 -40.02 -24.87
CA LEU A 74 22.51 -39.77 -26.21
C LEU A 74 23.61 -39.89 -27.27
N LEU A 75 24.78 -39.29 -27.02
CA LEU A 75 25.93 -39.38 -27.93
C LEU A 75 26.48 -40.80 -28.03
N MET A 76 26.55 -41.52 -26.92
CA MET A 76 26.98 -42.92 -26.90
C MET A 76 26.06 -43.79 -27.76
N LEU A 77 24.75 -43.73 -27.55
CA LEU A 77 23.78 -44.51 -28.33
C LEU A 77 23.79 -44.12 -29.81
N GLN A 78 23.99 -42.83 -30.12
CA GLN A 78 24.18 -42.36 -31.50
C GLN A 78 25.45 -42.97 -32.13
N SER A 79 26.56 -43.05 -31.38
CA SER A 79 27.81 -43.66 -31.84
C SER A 79 27.70 -45.17 -32.08
N LEU A 80 26.75 -45.83 -31.42
CA LEU A 80 26.41 -47.24 -31.62
C LEU A 80 25.44 -47.47 -32.80
N GLY A 81 25.13 -46.43 -33.58
CA GLY A 81 24.29 -46.53 -34.78
C GLY A 81 22.78 -46.38 -34.54
N LEU A 82 22.35 -46.09 -33.30
CA LEU A 82 20.94 -45.80 -33.03
C LEU A 82 20.59 -44.36 -33.43
N ASN A 83 19.43 -44.16 -34.06
CA ASN A 83 18.98 -42.83 -34.46
C ASN A 83 18.46 -42.02 -33.26
N MET A 84 19.31 -41.18 -32.68
CA MET A 84 18.99 -40.30 -31.54
C MET A 84 18.76 -38.84 -31.97
N ASN A 85 18.75 -38.51 -33.26
CA ASN A 85 18.71 -37.14 -33.78
C ASN A 85 17.55 -36.31 -33.18
N MET A 86 16.34 -36.87 -33.15
CA MET A 86 15.18 -36.20 -32.56
C MET A 86 15.36 -35.97 -31.06
N ARG A 87 15.83 -36.98 -30.31
CA ARG A 87 16.01 -36.86 -28.86
C ARG A 87 17.11 -35.86 -28.51
N LEU A 88 18.17 -35.80 -29.32
CA LEU A 88 19.25 -34.83 -29.21
C LEU A 88 18.75 -33.40 -29.45
N LEU A 89 17.96 -33.18 -30.51
CA LEU A 89 17.34 -31.88 -30.79
C LEU A 89 16.51 -31.39 -29.60
N PHE A 90 15.66 -32.26 -29.04
CA PHE A 90 14.85 -31.90 -27.87
C PHE A 90 15.68 -31.71 -26.60
N ALA A 91 16.75 -32.48 -26.38
CA ALA A 91 17.66 -32.25 -25.26
C ALA A 91 18.36 -30.87 -25.35
N VAL A 92 18.67 -30.40 -26.55
CA VAL A 92 19.20 -29.06 -26.80
C VAL A 92 18.11 -28.00 -26.55
N ILE A 93 16.88 -28.20 -27.03
CA ILE A 93 15.76 -27.28 -26.75
C ILE A 93 15.51 -27.18 -25.24
N ASP A 94 15.42 -28.32 -24.54
CA ASP A 94 15.24 -28.37 -23.09
C ASP A 94 16.36 -27.60 -22.37
N PHE A 95 17.60 -27.75 -22.80
CA PHE A 95 18.74 -27.00 -22.25
C PHE A 95 18.57 -25.49 -22.44
N ILE A 96 18.23 -25.04 -23.65
CA ILE A 96 18.05 -23.62 -23.96
C ILE A 96 16.86 -23.04 -23.18
N VAL A 97 15.76 -23.77 -23.03
CA VAL A 97 14.58 -23.34 -22.26
C VAL A 97 14.90 -23.21 -20.77
N ASN A 98 15.78 -24.05 -20.23
CA ASN A 98 16.20 -23.98 -18.81
C ASN A 98 17.37 -23.00 -18.56
N ALA A 99 18.02 -22.49 -19.61
CA ALA A 99 19.16 -21.59 -19.49
C ALA A 99 18.82 -20.25 -18.80
N PRO A 100 17.70 -19.55 -19.09
CA PRO A 100 17.32 -18.33 -18.37
C PRO A 100 17.12 -18.55 -16.87
N THR A 101 16.49 -19.66 -16.47
CA THR A 101 16.27 -19.99 -15.06
C THR A 101 17.59 -20.23 -14.33
N THR A 102 18.51 -20.97 -14.97
CA THR A 102 19.86 -21.20 -14.47
C THR A 102 20.64 -19.89 -14.36
N PHE A 103 20.56 -19.05 -15.40
CA PHE A 103 21.21 -17.75 -15.43
C PHE A 103 20.68 -16.83 -14.33
N LYS A 104 19.35 -16.78 -14.13
CA LYS A 104 18.72 -16.02 -13.06
C LYS A 104 19.21 -16.47 -11.68
N ALA A 105 19.33 -17.78 -11.44
CA ALA A 105 19.84 -18.30 -10.16
C ALA A 105 21.28 -17.82 -9.88
N VAL A 106 22.12 -17.72 -10.92
CA VAL A 106 23.47 -17.15 -10.81
C VAL A 106 23.43 -15.64 -10.57
N LEU A 107 22.54 -14.89 -11.23
CA LEU A 107 22.37 -13.46 -10.99
C LEU A 107 21.91 -13.16 -9.57
N ASP A 108 20.90 -13.89 -9.09
CA ASP A 108 20.40 -13.77 -7.72
C ASP A 108 21.52 -14.09 -6.72
N MET A 109 22.35 -15.11 -7.00
CA MET A 109 23.54 -15.41 -6.19
C MET A 109 24.53 -14.23 -6.15
N ILE A 110 24.86 -13.63 -7.30
CA ILE A 110 25.76 -12.46 -7.38
C ILE A 110 25.17 -11.27 -6.62
N SER A 111 23.85 -11.04 -6.74
CA SER A 111 23.13 -10.00 -6.04
C SER A 111 23.18 -10.19 -4.53
N ILE A 112 22.92 -11.39 -4.02
CA ILE A 112 22.93 -11.70 -2.57
C ILE A 112 24.35 -11.56 -1.99
N LEU A 113 25.37 -12.02 -2.72
CA LEU A 113 26.78 -11.88 -2.32
C LEU A 113 27.29 -10.43 -2.39
N THR A 114 26.61 -9.55 -3.14
CA THR A 114 26.93 -8.12 -3.12
C THR A 114 26.45 -7.49 -1.80
N PRO A 115 27.23 -6.63 -1.12
CA PRO A 115 26.83 -6.02 0.14
C PRO A 115 25.47 -5.35 0.11
N VAL A 116 24.73 -5.45 1.22
CA VAL A 116 23.36 -4.91 1.33
C VAL A 116 23.39 -3.38 1.23
N PRO A 117 22.69 -2.75 0.26
CA PRO A 117 22.45 -1.32 0.32
C PRO A 117 21.57 -1.03 1.53
N ARG A 118 21.99 -0.09 2.39
CA ARG A 118 21.17 0.30 3.54
C ARG A 118 19.98 1.10 3.01
N ARG A 119 18.80 0.47 3.01
CA ARG A 119 17.49 1.11 2.78
C ARG A 119 16.63 1.06 4.04
N PRO A 120 17.05 1.71 5.14
CA PRO A 120 16.18 1.83 6.30
C PRO A 120 14.93 2.64 5.94
N HIS A 121 13.85 2.49 6.71
CA HIS A 121 12.68 3.33 6.55
C HIS A 121 13.03 4.71 7.14
N LEU A 122 13.24 5.66 6.23
CA LEU A 122 13.61 7.02 6.57
C LEU A 122 12.40 7.93 6.40
N GLN A 123 12.37 9.01 7.16
CA GLN A 123 11.38 10.05 7.01
C GLN A 123 12.06 11.42 7.12
N LEU A 124 11.71 12.31 6.19
CA LEU A 124 12.14 13.70 6.19
C LEU A 124 11.21 14.53 7.10
N ARG A 125 11.78 15.22 8.10
CA ARG A 125 11.09 16.10 9.05
C ARG A 125 11.48 17.55 8.85
N GLY A 126 10.58 18.46 9.23
CA GLY A 126 10.72 19.89 9.01
C GLY A 126 10.08 20.38 7.70
N ASN A 127 10.13 21.70 7.51
CA ASN A 127 9.42 22.41 6.45
C ASN A 127 10.32 23.02 5.36
N LEU A 128 11.64 23.12 5.60
CA LEU A 128 12.61 23.62 4.61
C LEU A 128 13.17 22.50 3.74
N VAL A 129 12.26 21.81 3.06
CA VAL A 129 12.54 20.62 2.22
C VAL A 129 12.69 21.01 0.75
N PRO A 130 13.30 20.17 -0.13
CA PRO A 130 13.47 20.49 -1.56
C PRO A 130 12.15 20.66 -2.31
N THR A 131 12.19 21.32 -3.47
CA THR A 131 11.01 21.47 -4.32
C THR A 131 10.68 20.21 -5.12
N VAL A 132 9.39 19.87 -5.27
CA VAL A 132 8.93 18.66 -6.01
C VAL A 132 7.77 18.95 -6.96
N ASP A 133 7.89 18.53 -8.22
CA ASP A 133 6.77 18.46 -9.16
C ASP A 133 6.17 17.05 -9.20
N ILE A 134 4.91 16.89 -8.78
CA ILE A 134 4.18 15.62 -8.88
C ILE A 134 3.33 15.65 -10.16
N ILE A 135 3.68 14.80 -11.12
CA ILE A 135 3.01 14.72 -12.42
C ILE A 135 2.10 13.48 -12.43
N ILE A 136 0.79 13.70 -12.59
CA ILE A 136 -0.20 12.62 -12.76
C ILE A 136 -0.55 12.54 -14.24
N THR A 137 -0.20 11.41 -14.89
CA THR A 137 -0.50 11.19 -16.31
C THR A 137 -1.85 10.50 -16.48
N VAL A 138 -2.71 11.10 -17.31
CA VAL A 138 -4.06 10.58 -17.60
C VAL A 138 -4.22 10.34 -19.11
N CYS A 139 -4.85 9.23 -19.49
CA CYS A 139 -5.23 8.84 -20.83
C CYS A 139 -6.57 8.07 -20.81
N ASN A 140 -7.69 8.80 -20.70
CA ASN A 140 -9.07 8.29 -20.73
C ASN A 140 -9.46 7.37 -19.56
N GLU A 141 -8.75 7.40 -18.43
CA GLU A 141 -9.23 6.74 -17.21
C GLU A 141 -10.52 7.40 -16.69
N PRO A 142 -11.37 6.67 -15.94
CA PRO A 142 -12.56 7.24 -15.34
C PRO A 142 -12.25 8.44 -14.45
N VAL A 143 -13.06 9.51 -14.57
CA VAL A 143 -12.83 10.78 -13.89
C VAL A 143 -12.78 10.61 -12.36
N ASP A 144 -13.60 9.73 -11.79
CA ASP A 144 -13.61 9.47 -10.35
C ASP A 144 -12.32 8.81 -9.86
N VAL A 145 -11.76 7.87 -10.64
CA VAL A 145 -10.45 7.26 -10.37
C VAL A 145 -9.36 8.32 -10.37
N CYS A 146 -9.32 9.16 -11.41
CA CYS A 146 -8.36 10.26 -11.50
C CYS A 146 -8.47 11.20 -10.30
N LEU A 147 -9.69 11.66 -9.98
CA LEU A 147 -9.92 12.63 -8.91
C LEU A 147 -9.55 12.10 -7.52
N ASP A 148 -9.70 10.80 -7.25
CA ASP A 148 -9.25 10.22 -5.98
C ASP A 148 -7.72 10.24 -5.85
N THR A 149 -7.01 9.96 -6.94
CA THR A 149 -5.54 10.11 -6.99
C THR A 149 -5.13 11.58 -6.83
N VAL A 150 -5.83 12.53 -7.47
CA VAL A 150 -5.56 13.97 -7.30
C VAL A 150 -5.80 14.40 -5.85
N ARG A 151 -6.91 13.98 -5.23
CA ARG A 151 -7.22 14.28 -3.83
C ARG A 151 -6.15 13.77 -2.89
N ALA A 152 -5.64 12.55 -3.10
CA ALA A 152 -4.53 12.04 -2.29
C ALA A 152 -3.24 12.84 -2.52
N ALA A 153 -2.90 13.14 -3.78
CA ALA A 153 -1.67 13.85 -4.14
C ALA A 153 -1.60 15.27 -3.53
N ILE A 154 -2.69 16.04 -3.54
CA ILE A 154 -2.70 17.38 -2.92
C ILE A 154 -2.66 17.36 -1.39
N ASN A 155 -2.90 16.20 -0.77
CA ASN A 155 -2.89 16.00 0.69
C ASN A 155 -1.65 15.25 1.20
N ILE A 156 -0.64 15.07 0.34
CA ILE A 156 0.67 14.56 0.75
C ILE A 156 1.21 15.47 1.87
N ASP A 157 1.73 14.86 2.93
CA ASP A 157 2.42 15.53 4.01
C ASP A 157 3.78 16.03 3.51
N TYR A 158 3.74 17.21 2.91
CA TYR A 158 4.88 17.99 2.46
C TYR A 158 4.46 19.47 2.50
N PRO A 159 5.37 20.42 2.76
CA PRO A 159 5.00 21.83 2.83
C PRO A 159 4.39 22.31 1.51
N THR A 160 3.19 22.87 1.55
CA THR A 160 2.38 23.16 0.34
C THR A 160 3.07 24.11 -0.64
N ALA A 161 3.95 25.00 -0.14
CA ALA A 161 4.75 25.89 -0.97
C ALA A 161 5.95 25.21 -1.66
N ARG A 162 6.26 23.95 -1.32
CA ARG A 162 7.44 23.20 -1.77
C ARG A 162 7.08 22.05 -2.70
N PHE A 163 5.81 21.81 -3.01
CA PHE A 163 5.44 20.87 -4.06
C PHE A 163 4.25 21.36 -4.88
N ARG A 164 4.17 20.87 -6.12
CA ARG A 164 3.09 21.17 -7.06
C ARG A 164 2.52 19.88 -7.59
N VAL A 165 1.21 19.84 -7.83
CA VAL A 165 0.53 18.71 -8.46
C VAL A 165 0.09 19.13 -9.85
N ILE A 166 0.55 18.42 -10.87
CA ILE A 166 0.30 18.73 -12.28
C ILE A 166 -0.41 17.54 -12.92
N ILE A 167 -1.67 17.75 -13.30
CA ILE A 167 -2.46 16.78 -14.06
C ILE A 167 -2.19 17.02 -15.54
N THR A 168 -1.67 16.01 -16.22
CA THR A 168 -1.41 16.06 -17.66
C THR A 168 -2.31 15.08 -18.41
N ASP A 169 -3.38 15.61 -19.00
CA ASP A 169 -4.45 14.82 -19.62
C ASP A 169 -4.26 14.66 -21.12
N ASP A 170 -3.94 13.45 -21.55
CA ASP A 170 -3.79 13.06 -22.96
C ASP A 170 -5.14 12.83 -23.66
N GLY A 171 -6.23 12.67 -22.90
CA GLY A 171 -7.60 12.57 -23.39
C GLY A 171 -8.28 13.92 -23.59
N ALA A 172 -7.74 14.99 -23.01
CA ALA A 172 -8.32 16.34 -23.01
C ALA A 172 -9.81 16.37 -22.57
N SER A 173 -10.12 15.65 -21.49
CA SER A 173 -11.46 15.51 -20.94
C SER A 173 -11.92 16.81 -20.27
N LYS A 174 -13.02 17.37 -20.78
CA LYS A 174 -13.66 18.56 -20.19
C LYS A 174 -14.19 18.30 -18.78
N GLU A 175 -14.68 17.08 -18.51
CA GLU A 175 -15.16 16.71 -17.17
C GLU A 175 -14.03 16.63 -16.17
N LEU A 176 -12.89 16.03 -16.56
CA LEU A 176 -11.72 15.97 -15.69
C LEU A 176 -11.17 17.38 -15.43
N GLN A 177 -11.04 18.20 -16.46
CA GLN A 177 -10.61 19.59 -16.33
C GLN A 177 -11.51 20.36 -15.35
N LYS A 178 -12.84 20.20 -15.46
CA LYS A 178 -13.80 20.82 -14.55
C LYS A 178 -13.59 20.34 -13.11
N GLY A 179 -13.51 19.03 -12.90
CA GLY A 179 -13.32 18.45 -11.56
C GLY A 179 -12.01 18.87 -10.89
N VAL A 180 -10.91 18.94 -11.65
CA VAL A 180 -9.61 19.43 -11.16
C VAL A 180 -9.68 20.92 -10.83
N THR A 181 -10.36 21.72 -11.67
CA THR A 181 -10.53 23.16 -11.43
C THR A 181 -11.39 23.43 -10.18
N GLU A 182 -12.46 22.67 -9.98
CA GLU A 182 -13.30 22.75 -8.77
C GLU A 182 -12.50 22.37 -7.52
N LEU A 183 -11.69 21.31 -7.60
CA LEU A 183 -10.83 20.89 -6.51
C LEU A 183 -9.78 21.96 -6.17
N ALA A 184 -9.13 22.55 -7.18
CA ALA A 184 -8.18 23.65 -7.00
C ALA A 184 -8.84 24.89 -6.34
N ARG A 185 -10.10 25.20 -6.69
CA ARG A 185 -10.86 26.27 -6.02
C ARG A 185 -11.20 25.94 -4.58
N SER A 186 -11.51 24.67 -4.28
CA SER A 186 -11.86 24.23 -2.92
C SER A 186 -10.66 24.17 -1.97
N LYS A 187 -9.44 24.10 -2.51
CA LYS A 187 -8.18 24.10 -1.76
C LYS A 187 -7.17 25.05 -2.42
N PRO A 188 -7.39 26.37 -2.31
CA PRO A 188 -6.54 27.36 -2.98
C PRO A 188 -5.08 27.34 -2.52
N GLU A 189 -4.81 26.79 -1.32
CA GLU A 189 -3.46 26.57 -0.81
C GLU A 189 -2.70 25.47 -1.57
N ALA A 190 -3.42 24.53 -2.21
CA ALA A 190 -2.81 23.47 -2.99
C ALA A 190 -2.38 24.00 -4.37
N LEU A 191 -1.10 23.86 -4.70
CA LEU A 191 -0.55 24.21 -6.01
C LEU A 191 -0.92 23.15 -7.06
N LEU A 192 -2.21 23.12 -7.45
CA LEU A 192 -2.79 22.16 -8.38
C LEU A 192 -3.00 22.77 -9.77
N PHE A 193 -2.41 22.15 -10.78
CA PHE A 193 -2.47 22.61 -12.17
C PHE A 193 -3.03 21.52 -13.08
N TYR A 194 -3.76 21.93 -14.12
CA TYR A 194 -4.23 21.08 -15.19
C TYR A 194 -3.61 21.52 -16.51
N THR A 195 -3.15 20.55 -17.30
CA THR A 195 -2.67 20.78 -18.66
C THR A 195 -3.07 19.62 -19.56
N ALA A 196 -3.24 19.90 -20.85
CA ALA A 196 -3.52 18.90 -21.87
C ALA A 196 -2.72 19.28 -23.11
N ARG A 197 -2.02 18.30 -23.72
CA ARG A 197 -1.20 18.58 -24.90
C ARG A 197 -2.03 18.54 -26.18
N VAL A 198 -1.62 19.35 -27.16
CA VAL A 198 -2.12 19.20 -28.53
C VAL A 198 -1.37 18.05 -29.18
N LYS A 199 -2.13 17.09 -29.71
CA LYS A 199 -1.61 15.88 -30.34
C LYS A 199 -1.05 16.18 -31.74
N GLY A 200 0.19 15.77 -32.00
CA GLY A 200 0.92 15.93 -33.26
C GLY A 200 1.40 14.60 -33.87
N GLN A 201 2.24 14.67 -34.91
CA GLN A 201 2.73 13.47 -35.63
C GLN A 201 3.71 12.59 -34.81
N ASP A 202 4.30 13.09 -33.72
CA ASP A 202 5.30 12.40 -32.89
C ASP A 202 4.78 12.06 -31.46
N ASP A 203 3.49 11.76 -31.33
CA ASP A 203 2.83 11.51 -30.04
C ASP A 203 3.09 10.12 -29.47
N ARG A 204 4.17 10.02 -28.69
CA ARG A 204 4.56 8.76 -28.04
C ARG A 204 3.96 8.57 -26.65
N HIS A 205 2.63 8.46 -26.63
CA HIS A 205 1.78 8.06 -25.50
C HIS A 205 2.21 8.69 -24.16
N LYS A 206 2.41 7.90 -23.10
CA LYS A 206 2.76 8.37 -21.75
C LYS A 206 4.07 9.15 -21.71
N ALA A 207 5.13 8.68 -22.39
CA ALA A 207 6.42 9.38 -22.43
C ALA A 207 6.31 10.80 -23.01
N GLY A 208 5.58 10.96 -24.12
CA GLY A 208 5.34 12.27 -24.71
C GLY A 208 4.49 13.18 -23.80
N ASN A 209 3.55 12.60 -23.06
CA ASN A 209 2.72 13.33 -22.09
C ASN A 209 3.56 13.80 -20.88
N LEU A 210 4.46 12.95 -20.36
CA LEU A 210 5.43 13.33 -19.33
C LEU A 210 6.35 14.47 -19.81
N ASN A 211 6.90 14.37 -21.02
CA ASN A 211 7.75 15.43 -21.58
C ASN A 211 7.01 16.76 -21.76
N HIS A 212 5.73 16.71 -22.11
CA HIS A 212 4.88 17.90 -22.13
C HIS A 212 4.72 18.51 -20.73
N ALA A 213 4.41 17.69 -19.72
CA ALA A 213 4.29 18.13 -18.34
C ALA A 213 5.61 18.70 -17.78
N LEU A 214 6.74 18.10 -18.11
CA LEU A 214 8.07 18.60 -17.70
C LEU A 214 8.35 20.01 -18.25
N ARG A 215 7.94 20.30 -19.49
CA ARG A 215 8.05 21.65 -20.09
C ARG A 215 7.05 22.62 -19.48
N PHE A 216 5.82 22.17 -19.26
CA PHE A 216 4.78 22.97 -18.60
C PHE A 216 5.22 23.37 -17.17
N ALA A 217 5.73 22.42 -16.40
CA ALA A 217 6.26 22.65 -15.05
C ALA A 217 7.38 23.71 -15.04
N SER A 218 8.28 23.69 -16.05
CA SER A 218 9.33 24.71 -16.21
C SER A 218 8.79 26.11 -16.50
N SER A 219 7.58 26.24 -17.06
CA SER A 219 6.92 27.52 -17.34
C SER A 219 6.14 28.10 -16.17
N LEU A 220 5.92 27.30 -15.11
CA LEU A 220 5.21 27.75 -13.92
C LEU A 220 6.09 28.69 -13.06
N PRO A 221 5.48 29.54 -12.22
CA PRO A 221 6.23 30.38 -11.29
C PRO A 221 7.19 29.57 -10.41
N GLY A 222 8.41 30.09 -10.22
CA GLY A 222 9.49 29.39 -9.52
C GLY A 222 10.34 28.48 -10.42
N GLY A 223 9.98 28.30 -11.69
CA GLY A 223 10.73 27.47 -12.63
C GLY A 223 10.56 25.96 -12.40
N PRO A 224 11.45 25.12 -12.95
CA PRO A 224 11.43 23.68 -12.70
C PRO A 224 11.79 23.37 -11.23
N ALA A 225 11.06 22.45 -10.61
CA ALA A 225 11.43 21.95 -9.29
C ALA A 225 12.74 21.15 -9.33
N GLU A 226 13.41 21.04 -8.19
CA GLU A 226 14.65 20.26 -8.02
C GLU A 226 14.42 18.76 -8.27
N PHE A 227 13.23 18.28 -7.91
CA PHE A 227 12.81 16.89 -8.06
C PHE A 227 11.46 16.80 -8.78
N VAL A 228 11.23 15.65 -9.41
CA VAL A 228 9.97 15.35 -10.08
C VAL A 228 9.54 13.92 -9.73
N SER A 229 8.24 13.73 -9.57
CA SER A 229 7.60 12.45 -9.35
C SER A 229 6.57 12.18 -10.43
N GLY A 230 6.50 10.93 -10.92
CA GLY A 230 5.47 10.51 -11.87
C GLY A 230 4.51 9.53 -11.21
N LEU A 231 3.21 9.79 -11.31
CA LEU A 231 2.12 8.95 -10.84
C LEU A 231 1.20 8.57 -11.99
N ASP A 232 0.78 7.30 -12.02
CA ASP A 232 -0.34 6.86 -12.86
C ASP A 232 -1.68 7.33 -12.29
N ALA A 233 -2.68 7.54 -13.16
CA ALA A 233 -3.99 8.06 -12.77
C ALA A 233 -4.74 7.17 -11.75
N ASP A 234 -4.44 5.87 -11.72
CA ASP A 234 -5.06 4.89 -10.84
C ASP A 234 -4.22 4.54 -9.60
N MET A 235 -3.05 5.18 -9.42
CA MET A 235 -2.12 4.96 -8.31
C MET A 235 -2.26 6.05 -7.25
N ILE A 236 -3.01 5.76 -6.19
CA ILE A 236 -3.28 6.69 -5.10
C ILE A 236 -2.03 6.77 -4.19
N PRO A 237 -1.35 7.92 -4.07
CA PRO A 237 -0.16 8.05 -3.22
C PRO A 237 -0.52 8.06 -1.73
N MET A 238 0.38 7.51 -0.90
CA MET A 238 0.30 7.65 0.55
C MET A 238 0.74 9.06 0.98
N ARG A 239 0.23 9.54 2.12
CA ARG A 239 0.52 10.90 2.62
C ARG A 239 2.01 11.13 2.83
N ASP A 240 2.75 10.13 3.25
CA ASP A 240 4.17 10.20 3.55
C ASP A 240 5.08 9.88 2.35
N MET A 241 4.53 9.64 1.15
CA MET A 241 5.29 9.20 -0.04
C MET A 241 6.54 10.03 -0.31
N LEU A 242 6.44 11.37 -0.27
CA LEU A 242 7.60 12.25 -0.48
C LEU A 242 8.57 12.24 0.70
N ARG A 243 8.05 12.30 1.94
CA ARG A 243 8.89 12.27 3.15
C ARG A 243 9.65 10.96 3.30
N ALA A 244 9.12 9.85 2.78
CA ALA A 244 9.76 8.54 2.82
C ALA A 244 10.84 8.35 1.74
N GLN A 245 10.63 8.89 0.53
CA GLN A 245 11.57 8.70 -0.59
C GLN A 245 12.68 9.76 -0.62
N MET A 246 12.37 11.02 -0.30
CA MET A 246 13.31 12.14 -0.39
C MET A 246 14.61 11.94 0.41
N PRO A 247 14.62 11.35 1.62
CA PRO A 247 15.85 11.08 2.36
C PRO A 247 16.89 10.29 1.56
N HIS A 248 16.47 9.31 0.76
CA HIS A 248 17.38 8.49 -0.04
C HIS A 248 18.03 9.29 -1.18
N LEU A 249 17.29 10.24 -1.75
CA LEU A 249 17.81 11.17 -2.75
C LEU A 249 18.78 12.18 -2.14
N LEU A 250 18.51 12.65 -0.92
CA LEU A 250 19.32 13.67 -0.24
C LEU A 250 20.62 13.12 0.35
N LEU A 251 20.60 11.89 0.89
CA LEU A 251 21.78 11.26 1.50
C LEU A 251 22.86 10.87 0.48
N ASP A 252 22.45 10.57 -0.75
CA ASP A 252 23.37 10.22 -1.83
C ASP A 252 23.23 11.25 -2.97
N PRO A 253 24.19 12.17 -3.12
CA PRO A 253 24.19 13.15 -4.22
C PRO A 253 24.15 12.53 -5.62
N LYS A 254 24.57 11.26 -5.77
CA LYS A 254 24.48 10.51 -7.03
C LYS A 254 23.18 9.73 -7.16
N MET A 255 22.27 9.74 -6.19
CA MET A 255 20.96 9.12 -6.33
C MET A 255 20.10 9.93 -7.29
N GLY A 256 19.90 9.40 -8.50
CA GLY A 256 19.13 10.04 -9.55
C GLY A 256 17.63 9.71 -9.49
N LEU A 257 17.28 8.51 -9.03
CA LEU A 257 15.90 8.03 -8.99
C LEU A 257 15.65 7.06 -7.85
N THR A 258 14.52 7.22 -7.17
CA THR A 258 13.94 6.29 -6.21
C THR A 258 12.59 5.80 -6.72
N CYS A 259 12.28 4.53 -6.51
CA CYS A 259 11.01 3.94 -6.88
C CYS A 259 10.45 3.12 -5.71
N PRO A 260 9.19 3.33 -5.29
CA PRO A 260 8.59 2.54 -4.23
C PRO A 260 8.02 1.23 -4.77
N ALA A 261 7.58 0.35 -3.88
CA ALA A 261 6.86 -0.86 -4.27
C ALA A 261 5.56 -0.53 -5.02
N ALA A 262 5.28 -1.27 -6.09
CA ALA A 262 4.00 -1.19 -6.79
C ALA A 262 2.95 -2.03 -6.05
N THR A 263 2.17 -1.39 -5.18
CA THR A 263 1.13 -2.05 -4.38
C THR A 263 -0.28 -1.76 -4.89
N PHE A 264 -1.21 -2.69 -4.69
CA PHE A 264 -2.54 -2.67 -5.30
C PHE A 264 -3.63 -3.04 -4.30
N TYR A 265 -4.77 -2.34 -4.33
CA TYR A 265 -5.85 -2.52 -3.35
C TYR A 265 -7.00 -3.42 -3.81
N ASN A 266 -7.12 -3.69 -5.12
CA ASN A 266 -8.16 -4.56 -5.69
C ASN A 266 -7.64 -5.98 -6.07
N VAL A 267 -6.59 -6.45 -5.38
CA VAL A 267 -6.06 -7.81 -5.57
C VAL A 267 -7.02 -8.82 -4.92
N PRO A 268 -7.54 -9.80 -5.67
CA PRO A 268 -8.43 -10.80 -5.09
C PRO A 268 -7.70 -11.76 -4.14
N VAL A 269 -8.38 -12.23 -3.09
CA VAL A 269 -7.83 -13.25 -2.15
C VAL A 269 -7.36 -14.50 -2.89
N ASN A 270 -8.12 -14.93 -3.91
CA ASN A 270 -7.78 -16.05 -4.78
C ASN A 270 -7.22 -15.54 -6.12
N ASP A 271 -6.09 -14.84 -6.06
CA ASP A 271 -5.38 -14.33 -7.23
C ASP A 271 -4.70 -15.46 -8.02
N TRP A 272 -5.44 -16.03 -8.97
CA TRP A 272 -4.94 -17.06 -9.90
C TRP A 272 -4.03 -16.50 -10.99
N LEU A 273 -4.10 -15.19 -11.25
CA LEU A 273 -3.35 -14.52 -12.30
C LEU A 273 -2.07 -13.85 -11.75
N LEU A 274 -1.76 -13.99 -10.46
CA LEU A 274 -0.61 -13.37 -9.76
C LEU A 274 -0.45 -11.88 -10.09
N GLN A 275 -1.54 -11.12 -9.99
CA GLN A 275 -1.59 -9.69 -10.24
C GLN A 275 -1.00 -8.87 -9.09
N SER A 276 -0.86 -9.45 -7.90
CA SER A 276 -0.26 -8.82 -6.71
C SER A 276 1.18 -8.29 -6.88
N GLN A 277 1.91 -8.76 -7.90
CA GLN A 277 3.34 -8.44 -8.13
C GLN A 277 4.26 -8.73 -6.92
N THR A 278 3.83 -9.61 -6.00
CA THR A 278 4.59 -9.89 -4.77
C THR A 278 6.00 -10.40 -5.04
N VAL A 279 6.19 -11.27 -6.05
CA VAL A 279 7.53 -11.78 -6.37
C VAL A 279 8.42 -10.70 -6.97
N HIS A 280 7.87 -9.85 -7.83
CA HIS A 280 8.58 -8.72 -8.40
C HIS A 280 9.07 -7.75 -7.31
N ASN A 281 8.16 -7.24 -6.46
CA ASN A 281 8.48 -6.29 -5.40
C ASN A 281 9.37 -6.88 -4.30
N LYS A 282 9.05 -8.07 -3.80
CA LYS A 282 9.74 -8.64 -2.64
C LYS A 282 11.06 -9.34 -3.03
N TRP A 283 11.21 -9.85 -4.26
CA TRP A 283 12.40 -10.62 -4.68
C TRP A 283 13.21 -9.97 -5.81
N GLU A 284 12.58 -9.68 -6.95
CA GLU A 284 13.29 -9.19 -8.14
C GLU A 284 13.91 -7.82 -7.88
N GLU A 285 13.10 -6.81 -7.53
CA GLU A 285 13.61 -5.44 -7.28
C GLU A 285 14.55 -5.38 -6.07
N PHE A 286 14.29 -6.20 -5.05
CA PHE A 286 15.22 -6.36 -3.94
C PHE A 286 16.59 -6.86 -4.40
N SER A 287 16.64 -7.89 -5.26
CA SER A 287 17.91 -8.43 -5.77
C SER A 287 18.66 -7.43 -6.64
N ARG A 288 17.94 -6.54 -7.32
CA ARG A 288 18.51 -5.55 -8.23
C ARG A 288 19.01 -4.28 -7.55
N ASP A 289 18.29 -3.78 -6.55
CA ASP A 289 18.74 -2.64 -5.75
C ASP A 289 20.14 -2.90 -5.15
N ARG A 290 20.45 -4.17 -4.81
CA ARG A 290 21.77 -4.59 -4.32
C ARG A 290 22.93 -4.32 -5.27
N ILE A 291 22.65 -4.24 -6.56
CA ILE A 291 23.65 -3.97 -7.59
C ILE A 291 23.45 -2.61 -8.25
N ASN A 292 22.66 -1.72 -7.62
CA ASN A 292 22.34 -0.39 -8.12
C ASN A 292 21.58 -0.41 -9.46
N ASP A 293 20.65 -1.36 -9.64
CA ASP A 293 19.86 -1.54 -10.86
C ASP A 293 18.34 -1.54 -10.57
N ALA A 294 17.91 -0.77 -9.57
CA ALA A 294 16.50 -0.65 -9.25
C ALA A 294 15.72 -0.05 -10.44
N TRP A 295 14.58 -0.65 -10.75
CA TRP A 295 13.74 -0.21 -11.85
C TRP A 295 12.74 0.85 -11.45
N CYS A 296 12.46 1.73 -12.40
CA CYS A 296 11.24 2.52 -12.35
C CYS A 296 10.09 1.62 -12.83
N THR A 297 9.15 1.31 -11.94
CA THR A 297 7.98 0.45 -12.21
C THR A 297 6.76 1.22 -12.73
N GLY A 298 6.99 2.43 -13.27
CA GLY A 298 5.97 3.21 -13.98
C GLY A 298 5.25 4.29 -13.17
N SER A 299 5.16 4.17 -11.84
CA SER A 299 4.44 5.11 -10.97
C SER A 299 5.09 5.25 -9.59
N GLY A 300 4.85 6.38 -8.92
CA GLY A 300 5.27 6.69 -7.54
C GLY A 300 6.75 6.98 -7.38
N TRP A 301 7.52 6.92 -8.46
CA TRP A 301 8.95 7.21 -8.45
C TRP A 301 9.20 8.70 -8.19
N VAL A 302 10.35 9.02 -7.59
CA VAL A 302 10.86 10.38 -7.41
C VAL A 302 12.27 10.44 -7.98
N ALA A 303 12.53 11.40 -8.85
CA ALA A 303 13.81 11.57 -9.52
C ALA A 303 14.32 13.01 -9.43
N ARG A 304 15.64 13.17 -9.47
CA ARG A 304 16.28 14.48 -9.65
C ARG A 304 15.90 15.01 -11.03
N ARG A 305 15.48 16.27 -11.08
CA ARG A 305 15.10 16.89 -12.35
C ARG A 305 16.29 16.93 -13.33
N CYS A 306 17.49 17.25 -12.84
CA CYS A 306 18.70 17.25 -13.65
C CYS A 306 19.03 15.88 -14.26
N ALA A 307 18.83 14.77 -13.55
CA ALA A 307 19.09 13.43 -14.07
C ALA A 307 18.16 13.08 -15.24
N ILE A 308 16.91 13.54 -15.19
CA ILE A 308 15.95 13.40 -16.30
C ILE A 308 16.32 14.32 -17.47
N ASP A 309 16.72 15.57 -17.20
CA ASP A 309 17.11 16.51 -18.26
C ASP A 309 18.40 16.05 -18.98
N GLU A 310 19.38 15.49 -18.26
CA GLU A 310 20.58 14.86 -18.84
C GLU A 310 20.27 13.66 -19.72
N LEU A 311 19.18 12.94 -19.44
CA LEU A 311 18.68 11.86 -20.29
C LEU A 311 18.00 12.40 -21.57
N GLY A 312 17.63 13.67 -21.60
CA GLY A 312 16.83 14.30 -22.65
C GLY A 312 15.32 14.22 -22.41
N GLY A 313 14.90 14.04 -21.15
CA GLY A 313 13.50 13.83 -20.76
C GLY A 313 13.10 12.36 -20.65
N ALA A 314 11.79 12.12 -20.56
CA ALA A 314 11.21 10.79 -20.58
C ALA A 314 11.49 10.10 -21.94
N PRO A 315 12.03 8.87 -21.97
CA PRO A 315 12.38 8.16 -23.20
C PRO A 315 11.17 7.87 -24.08
N MET A 316 11.21 8.30 -25.34
CA MET A 316 10.10 8.12 -26.28
C MET A 316 10.29 6.90 -27.21
N GLN A 317 11.45 6.24 -27.17
CA GLN A 317 11.83 5.20 -28.14
C GLN A 317 11.13 3.84 -27.92
N THR A 318 10.44 3.65 -26.80
CA THR A 318 9.90 2.35 -26.38
C THR A 318 8.51 2.49 -25.72
N ILE A 319 7.78 1.38 -25.66
CA ILE A 319 6.51 1.22 -24.93
C ILE A 319 6.70 0.86 -23.44
N GLY A 320 7.97 0.69 -23.00
CA GLY A 320 8.40 0.55 -21.61
C GLY A 320 9.34 1.70 -21.25
N GLU A 321 8.85 2.93 -21.33
CA GLU A 321 9.60 4.15 -21.10
C GLU A 321 10.17 4.24 -19.68
N ASP A 322 9.48 3.64 -18.72
CA ASP A 322 9.79 3.58 -17.30
C ASP A 322 11.10 2.82 -17.03
N ALA A 323 11.18 1.55 -17.44
CA ALA A 323 12.37 0.74 -17.31
C ALA A 323 13.54 1.31 -18.13
N PHE A 324 13.25 1.94 -19.29
CA PHE A 324 14.28 2.63 -20.06
C PHE A 324 14.83 3.84 -19.29
N MET A 325 13.98 4.60 -18.62
CA MET A 325 14.35 5.79 -17.86
C MET A 325 15.33 5.47 -16.74
N SER A 326 15.01 4.50 -15.87
CA SER A 326 15.93 4.12 -14.77
C SER A 326 17.28 3.66 -15.30
N THR A 327 17.30 2.88 -16.37
CA THR A 327 18.56 2.44 -17.03
C THR A 327 19.34 3.57 -17.66
N GLY A 328 18.64 4.51 -18.30
CA GLY A 328 19.25 5.67 -18.93
C GLY A 328 19.95 6.52 -17.88
N ILE A 329 19.26 6.76 -16.76
CA ILE A 329 19.79 7.43 -15.57
C ILE A 329 21.03 6.68 -15.05
N SER A 330 20.97 5.36 -14.88
CA SER A 330 22.14 4.55 -14.49
C SER A 330 23.29 4.63 -15.49
N ASN A 331 23.01 4.63 -16.79
CA ASN A 331 24.03 4.74 -17.84
C ASN A 331 24.70 6.11 -17.87
N ASN A 332 24.02 7.16 -17.39
CA ASN A 332 24.60 8.49 -17.20
C ASN A 332 25.42 8.60 -15.90
N GLY A 333 25.54 7.51 -15.12
CA GLY A 333 26.37 7.45 -13.91
C GLY A 333 25.65 7.76 -12.60
N TRP A 334 24.33 7.90 -12.64
CA TRP A 334 23.49 8.07 -11.46
C TRP A 334 23.13 6.71 -10.82
N ASN A 335 22.86 6.73 -9.52
CA ASN A 335 22.35 5.60 -8.75
C ASN A 335 20.82 5.56 -8.80
N THR A 336 20.27 4.36 -8.72
CA THR A 336 18.82 4.15 -8.57
C THR A 336 18.54 3.29 -7.34
N ALA A 337 17.42 3.54 -6.67
CA ALA A 337 17.05 2.79 -5.47
C ALA A 337 15.59 2.33 -5.48
N PHE A 338 15.40 1.10 -5.00
CA PHE A 338 14.07 0.56 -4.69
C PHE A 338 13.76 0.80 -3.22
N ILE A 339 12.60 1.42 -2.94
CA ILE A 339 12.11 1.68 -1.59
C ILE A 339 11.07 0.61 -1.25
N PRO A 340 11.38 -0.35 -0.37
CA PRO A 340 10.49 -1.47 -0.05
C PRO A 340 9.39 -1.04 0.94
N GLN A 341 8.71 0.07 0.66
CA GLN A 341 7.57 0.58 1.41
C GLN A 341 6.38 0.73 0.47
N SER A 342 5.18 0.48 0.97
CA SER A 342 3.94 0.61 0.20
C SER A 342 3.49 2.07 0.18
N LEU A 343 4.13 2.89 -0.66
CA LEU A 343 3.92 4.35 -0.69
C LEU A 343 2.85 4.80 -1.70
N GLN A 344 2.22 3.87 -2.40
CA GLN A 344 1.12 4.11 -3.34
C GLN A 344 0.24 2.87 -3.49
N PHE A 345 -1.04 3.02 -3.79
CA PHE A 345 -1.95 1.91 -3.99
C PHE A 345 -2.73 2.05 -5.30
N GLY A 346 -2.54 1.09 -6.20
CA GLY A 346 -3.11 1.08 -7.55
C GLY A 346 -4.21 0.05 -7.79
N LEU A 347 -4.68 0.02 -9.05
CA LEU A 347 -5.60 -0.98 -9.56
C LEU A 347 -4.87 -2.04 -10.43
N VAL A 348 -5.20 -3.31 -10.23
CA VAL A 348 -4.90 -4.40 -11.17
C VAL A 348 -6.05 -4.61 -12.14
N PRO A 349 -5.80 -5.09 -13.38
CA PRO A 349 -6.84 -5.26 -14.40
C PRO A 349 -8.01 -6.15 -13.96
N ASP A 350 -9.25 -5.73 -14.24
CA ASP A 350 -10.47 -6.43 -13.82
C ASP A 350 -10.87 -7.64 -14.65
N THR A 351 -10.24 -7.82 -15.83
CA THR A 351 -10.58 -8.91 -16.76
C THR A 351 -9.35 -9.69 -17.21
N TYR A 352 -9.56 -10.96 -17.56
CA TYR A 352 -8.53 -11.81 -18.15
C TYR A 352 -7.89 -11.19 -19.40
N GLY A 353 -8.71 -10.65 -20.31
CA GLY A 353 -8.23 -10.02 -21.54
C GLY A 353 -7.36 -8.79 -21.28
N SER A 354 -7.71 -7.96 -20.29
CA SER A 354 -6.91 -6.79 -19.90
C SER A 354 -5.61 -7.19 -19.21
N HIS A 355 -5.63 -8.23 -18.38
CA HIS A 355 -4.40 -8.81 -17.80
C HIS A 355 -3.43 -9.30 -18.89
N LEU A 356 -3.92 -10.06 -19.88
CA LEU A 356 -3.11 -10.53 -21.00
C LEU A 356 -2.50 -9.37 -21.80
N LYS A 357 -3.28 -8.32 -22.08
CA LYS A 357 -2.78 -7.13 -22.80
C LYS A 357 -1.66 -6.43 -22.04
N GLN A 358 -1.83 -6.24 -20.72
CA GLN A 358 -0.80 -5.64 -19.87
C GLN A 358 0.49 -6.45 -19.88
N HIS A 359 0.42 -7.77 -19.67
CA HIS A 359 1.60 -8.64 -19.69
C HIS A 359 2.29 -8.68 -21.06
N ARG A 360 1.52 -8.75 -22.16
CA ARG A 360 2.09 -8.69 -23.52
C ARG A 360 2.88 -7.41 -23.75
N ARG A 361 2.34 -6.27 -23.30
CA ARG A 361 3.03 -4.97 -23.39
C ARG A 361 4.35 -4.97 -22.63
N TRP A 362 4.36 -5.47 -21.39
CA TRP A 362 5.57 -5.51 -20.56
C TRP A 362 6.68 -6.39 -21.17
N LYS A 363 6.35 -7.60 -21.61
CA LYS A 363 7.36 -8.49 -22.21
C LYS A 363 7.88 -7.96 -23.54
N LEU A 364 7.01 -7.39 -24.37
CA LEU A 364 7.41 -6.80 -25.64
C LEU A 364 8.26 -5.54 -25.42
N GLY A 365 7.86 -4.67 -24.50
CA GLY A 365 8.62 -3.47 -24.11
C GLY A 365 10.03 -3.82 -23.65
N GLY A 366 10.16 -4.80 -22.74
CA GLY A 366 11.47 -5.31 -22.29
C GLY A 366 12.35 -5.84 -23.43
N LEU A 367 11.77 -6.54 -24.40
CA LEU A 367 12.51 -7.05 -25.57
C LEU A 367 12.94 -5.91 -26.51
N ILE A 368 12.09 -4.92 -26.78
CA ILE A 368 12.43 -3.75 -27.59
C ILE A 368 13.57 -2.96 -26.94
N ILE A 369 13.50 -2.73 -25.62
CA ILE A 369 14.57 -2.07 -24.86
C ILE A 369 15.86 -2.89 -24.95
N GLY A 370 15.76 -4.21 -24.80
CA GLY A 370 16.89 -5.11 -24.94
C GLY A 370 17.56 -4.99 -26.31
N VAL A 371 16.80 -4.99 -27.39
CA VAL A 371 17.33 -4.82 -28.75
C VAL A 371 17.97 -3.44 -28.93
N ASP A 372 17.32 -2.37 -28.49
CA ASP A 372 17.86 -1.00 -28.57
C ASP A 372 19.20 -0.87 -27.81
N LYS A 373 19.26 -1.45 -26.61
CA LYS A 373 20.46 -1.48 -25.76
C LYS A 373 21.41 -2.63 -26.09
N ARG A 374 21.24 -3.31 -27.23
CA ARG A 374 22.09 -4.42 -27.70
C ARG A 374 22.34 -5.46 -26.60
N PHE A 375 21.27 -5.85 -25.93
CA PHE A 375 21.21 -6.83 -24.85
C PHE A 375 22.10 -6.51 -23.64
N GLY A 376 22.45 -5.23 -23.42
CA GLY A 376 23.33 -4.84 -22.32
C GLY A 376 24.82 -5.07 -22.61
N LEU A 377 25.17 -5.60 -23.79
CA LEU A 377 26.50 -6.14 -24.05
C LEU A 377 27.50 -5.08 -24.56
N TRP A 378 27.07 -4.22 -25.50
CA TRP A 378 27.93 -3.16 -26.06
C TRP A 378 27.12 -1.95 -26.56
N GLY A 379 27.79 -0.80 -26.75
CA GLY A 379 27.19 0.42 -27.30
C GLY A 379 27.12 1.58 -26.31
N LYS A 380 26.75 2.77 -26.82
CA LYS A 380 26.73 4.03 -26.03
C LYS A 380 25.72 4.02 -24.88
N ASN A 381 24.58 3.34 -25.07
CA ASN A 381 23.46 3.31 -24.11
C ASN A 381 23.69 2.36 -22.92
N VAL A 382 24.85 1.68 -22.86
CA VAL A 382 25.24 0.74 -21.80
C VAL A 382 26.68 0.97 -21.31
N LYS A 383 27.40 1.95 -21.87
CA LYS A 383 28.82 2.19 -21.59
C LYS A 383 29.05 2.58 -20.12
N GLY A 384 28.14 3.34 -19.52
CA GLY A 384 28.21 3.76 -18.12
C GLY A 384 27.68 2.72 -17.13
N LEU A 385 27.02 1.65 -17.59
CA LEU A 385 26.57 0.56 -16.74
C LEU A 385 27.75 -0.31 -16.29
N SER A 386 27.75 -0.69 -15.01
CA SER A 386 28.63 -1.71 -14.44
C SER A 386 28.38 -3.08 -15.08
N TRP A 387 29.37 -3.97 -14.99
CA TRP A 387 29.23 -5.33 -15.53
C TRP A 387 28.07 -6.11 -14.88
N LYS A 388 27.77 -5.87 -13.60
CA LYS A 388 26.63 -6.50 -12.90
C LYS A 388 25.29 -6.02 -13.45
N GLN A 389 25.12 -4.71 -13.64
CA GLN A 389 23.93 -4.11 -14.28
C GLN A 389 23.76 -4.67 -15.70
N ARG A 390 24.84 -4.76 -16.48
CA ARG A 390 24.80 -5.32 -17.84
C ARG A 390 24.30 -6.76 -17.88
N LEU A 391 24.69 -7.60 -16.93
CA LEU A 391 24.22 -9.00 -16.85
C LEU A 391 22.72 -9.09 -16.58
N TRP A 392 22.18 -8.24 -15.70
CA TRP A 392 20.74 -8.17 -15.48
C TRP A 392 20.00 -7.66 -16.72
N TRP A 393 20.57 -6.67 -17.42
CA TRP A 393 20.03 -6.17 -18.69
C TRP A 393 20.12 -7.17 -19.85
N PHE A 394 21.03 -8.14 -19.78
CA PHE A 394 21.05 -9.28 -20.69
C PHE A 394 19.94 -10.29 -20.37
N TYR A 395 19.71 -10.58 -19.08
CA TYR A 395 18.75 -11.59 -18.64
C TYR A 395 17.32 -11.36 -19.13
N TYR A 396 16.78 -10.14 -19.02
CA TYR A 396 15.38 -9.87 -19.37
C TYR A 396 15.04 -10.14 -20.84
N PRO A 397 15.75 -9.57 -21.82
CA PRO A 397 15.50 -9.87 -23.23
C PRO A 397 15.91 -11.31 -23.58
N PHE A 398 16.94 -11.87 -22.94
CA PHE A 398 17.29 -13.29 -23.10
C PHE A 398 16.13 -14.21 -22.69
N ARG A 399 15.53 -13.98 -21.51
CA ARG A 399 14.32 -14.69 -21.05
C ARG A 399 13.19 -14.51 -22.06
N ALA A 400 12.94 -13.29 -22.54
CA ALA A 400 11.89 -13.03 -23.52
C ALA A 400 12.08 -13.82 -24.83
N LEU A 401 13.31 -13.91 -25.35
CA LEU A 401 13.64 -14.67 -26.56
C LEU A 401 13.46 -16.17 -26.43
N THR A 402 13.51 -16.72 -25.21
CA THR A 402 13.28 -18.16 -24.98
C THR A 402 11.80 -18.54 -24.90
N LEU A 403 10.86 -17.59 -24.79
CA LEU A 403 9.42 -17.88 -24.69
C LEU A 403 8.85 -18.66 -25.89
N PRO A 404 9.24 -18.40 -27.16
CA PRO A 404 8.87 -19.26 -28.29
C PRO A 404 9.33 -20.71 -28.12
N LEU A 405 10.54 -20.93 -27.61
CA LEU A 405 11.06 -22.27 -27.34
C LEU A 405 10.32 -22.93 -26.17
N MET A 406 9.93 -22.16 -25.17
CA MET A 406 9.09 -22.63 -24.06
C MET A 406 7.71 -23.09 -24.57
N THR A 407 7.08 -22.33 -25.47
CA THR A 407 5.83 -22.72 -26.13
C THR A 407 5.99 -24.00 -26.94
N LEU A 408 7.10 -24.15 -27.69
CA LEU A 408 7.41 -25.42 -28.37
C LEU A 408 7.62 -26.57 -27.38
N GLY A 409 8.29 -26.30 -26.25
CA GLY A 409 8.54 -27.24 -25.17
C GLY A 409 7.28 -27.82 -24.54
N LEU A 410 6.15 -27.07 -24.55
CA LEU A 410 4.85 -27.60 -24.13
C LEU A 410 4.50 -28.87 -24.92
N PHE A 411 4.77 -28.88 -26.23
CA PHE A 411 4.41 -29.99 -27.13
C PHE A 411 5.42 -31.13 -27.13
N THR A 412 6.67 -30.89 -26.72
CA THR A 412 7.72 -31.93 -26.66
C THR A 412 7.25 -33.13 -25.86
N ALA A 413 6.65 -32.89 -24.69
CA ALA A 413 6.21 -33.94 -23.79
C ALA A 413 5.15 -34.87 -24.39
N PRO A 414 3.98 -34.37 -24.80
CA PRO A 414 2.95 -35.26 -25.31
C PRO A 414 3.33 -35.86 -26.67
N ILE A 415 4.14 -35.19 -27.49
CA ILE A 415 4.66 -35.77 -28.76
C ILE A 415 5.52 -37.01 -28.48
N PHE A 416 6.45 -36.93 -27.52
CA PHE A 416 7.29 -38.08 -27.14
C PHE A 416 6.48 -39.23 -26.58
N MET A 417 5.56 -38.90 -25.68
CA MET A 417 4.63 -39.85 -25.12
C MET A 417 3.88 -40.57 -26.24
N LEU A 418 3.27 -39.86 -27.20
CA LEU A 418 2.52 -40.42 -28.33
C LEU A 418 3.39 -41.25 -29.27
N ALA A 419 4.61 -40.80 -29.56
CA ALA A 419 5.57 -41.52 -30.39
C ALA A 419 6.11 -42.79 -29.72
N GLY A 420 5.88 -42.97 -28.42
CA GLY A 420 6.46 -44.08 -27.65
C GLY A 420 7.96 -43.92 -27.43
N THR A 421 8.47 -42.70 -27.52
CA THR A 421 9.89 -42.37 -27.30
C THR A 421 10.13 -42.15 -25.80
N PRO A 422 11.14 -42.79 -25.18
CA PRO A 422 11.42 -42.58 -23.78
C PRO A 422 12.01 -41.18 -23.49
N TRP A 423 11.70 -40.64 -22.33
CA TRP A 423 12.28 -39.40 -21.80
C TRP A 423 13.77 -39.54 -21.51
N VAL A 424 14.19 -40.70 -21.02
CA VAL A 424 15.58 -40.98 -20.75
C VAL A 424 15.99 -42.21 -21.55
N VAL A 425 17.15 -42.12 -22.17
CA VAL A 425 17.78 -43.26 -22.85
C VAL A 425 18.96 -43.71 -22.01
N TYR A 426 19.20 -45.02 -21.98
CA TYR A 426 20.24 -45.65 -21.18
C TYR A 426 20.75 -46.90 -21.90
N ALA A 427 22.03 -47.21 -21.77
CA ALA A 427 22.62 -48.42 -22.35
C ALA A 427 22.54 -49.61 -21.38
N THR A 428 22.76 -49.37 -20.09
CA THR A 428 22.76 -50.40 -19.04
C THR A 428 21.84 -50.04 -17.87
N ASP A 429 21.45 -51.03 -17.06
CA ASP A 429 20.68 -50.79 -15.83
C ASP A 429 21.43 -49.89 -14.83
N ASN A 430 22.76 -49.92 -14.84
CA ASN A 430 23.58 -49.04 -14.02
C ASN A 430 23.51 -47.58 -14.50
N ASP A 431 23.43 -47.36 -15.81
CA ASP A 431 23.22 -46.03 -16.39
C ASP A 431 21.84 -45.48 -15.98
N LEU A 432 20.80 -46.31 -16.08
CA LEU A 432 19.45 -45.93 -15.66
C LEU A 432 19.41 -45.51 -14.18
N LYS A 433 20.04 -46.31 -13.30
CA LYS A 433 20.16 -45.97 -11.86
C LYS A 433 20.91 -44.66 -11.64
N THR A 434 22.02 -44.46 -12.34
CA THR A 434 22.83 -43.23 -12.23
C THR A 434 22.06 -42.00 -12.72
N LEU A 435 21.34 -42.11 -13.83
CA LEU A 435 20.48 -41.06 -14.37
C LEU A 435 19.31 -40.74 -13.42
N ALA A 436 18.68 -41.77 -12.84
CA ALA A 436 17.60 -41.59 -11.87
C ALA A 436 18.10 -40.87 -10.61
N GLN A 437 19.25 -41.26 -10.08
CA GLN A 437 19.88 -40.58 -8.93
C GLN A 437 20.25 -39.13 -9.25
N ALA A 438 20.84 -38.87 -10.41
CA ALA A 438 21.19 -37.51 -10.83
C ALA A 438 19.95 -36.63 -11.05
N SER A 439 18.89 -37.19 -11.66
CA SER A 439 17.61 -36.50 -11.85
C SER A 439 16.95 -36.17 -10.51
N ALA A 440 16.88 -37.14 -9.59
CA ALA A 440 16.32 -36.95 -8.26
C ALA A 440 17.11 -35.88 -7.47
N LEU A 441 18.43 -35.92 -7.52
CA LEU A 441 19.28 -34.91 -6.86
C LEU A 441 19.04 -33.51 -7.43
N SER A 442 18.95 -33.39 -8.77
CA SER A 442 18.63 -32.13 -9.46
C SER A 442 17.24 -31.60 -9.10
N PHE A 443 16.25 -32.48 -9.02
CA PHE A 443 14.89 -32.10 -8.62
C PHE A 443 14.84 -31.64 -7.17
N ILE A 444 15.45 -32.38 -6.24
CA ILE A 444 15.47 -32.06 -4.81
C ILE A 444 16.22 -30.74 -4.57
N SER A 445 17.39 -30.55 -5.17
CA SER A 445 18.18 -29.32 -5.02
C SER A 445 17.44 -28.10 -5.59
N THR A 446 16.77 -28.25 -6.74
CA THR A 446 15.93 -27.21 -7.34
C THR A 446 14.70 -26.92 -6.48
N PHE A 447 14.05 -27.93 -5.92
CA PHE A 447 12.93 -27.76 -4.99
C PHE A 447 13.36 -27.01 -3.73
N VAL A 448 14.51 -27.38 -3.14
CA VAL A 448 15.09 -26.67 -2.00
C VAL A 448 15.40 -25.21 -2.36
N LEU A 449 16.00 -24.94 -3.53
CA LEU A 449 16.23 -23.58 -4.01
C LEU A 449 14.92 -22.80 -4.13
N LYS A 450 13.85 -23.39 -4.68
CA LYS A 450 12.53 -22.75 -4.79
C LYS A 450 11.91 -22.46 -3.42
N CYS A 451 11.97 -23.39 -2.49
CA CYS A 451 11.55 -23.16 -1.10
C CYS A 451 12.34 -22.01 -0.47
N HIS A 452 13.64 -21.95 -0.75
CA HIS A 452 14.51 -20.88 -0.27
C HIS A 452 14.11 -19.51 -0.86
N MET A 453 13.98 -19.40 -2.18
CA MET A 453 13.51 -18.18 -2.86
C MET A 453 12.14 -17.73 -2.37
N SER A 454 11.30 -18.69 -1.95
CA SER A 454 9.97 -18.41 -1.44
C SER A 454 9.92 -17.88 0.00
N LEU A 455 11.04 -17.90 0.74
CA LEU A 455 11.05 -17.43 2.14
C LEU A 455 10.62 -15.97 2.28
N LYS A 456 10.89 -15.13 1.26
CA LYS A 456 10.55 -13.70 1.27
C LYS A 456 9.22 -13.39 0.58
N THR A 457 8.79 -14.21 -0.38
CA THR A 457 7.63 -13.94 -1.25
C THR A 457 6.40 -14.78 -0.89
N GLY A 458 6.60 -15.89 -0.17
CA GLY A 458 5.61 -16.94 0.05
C GLY A 458 5.65 -18.02 -1.03
N TYR A 459 5.55 -19.30 -0.62
CA TYR A 459 5.63 -20.46 -1.51
C TYR A 459 4.62 -20.42 -2.65
N ARG A 460 3.36 -20.08 -2.34
CA ARG A 460 2.28 -19.98 -3.33
C ARG A 460 2.62 -18.97 -4.43
N ALA A 461 3.05 -17.76 -4.07
CA ALA A 461 3.34 -16.68 -5.03
C ALA A 461 4.46 -17.09 -5.98
N HIS A 462 5.54 -17.67 -5.44
CA HIS A 462 6.66 -18.13 -6.26
C HIS A 462 6.30 -19.30 -7.18
N MET A 463 5.46 -20.24 -6.73
CA MET A 463 4.98 -21.33 -7.61
C MET A 463 4.06 -20.81 -8.71
N MET A 464 3.14 -19.90 -8.39
CA MET A 464 2.23 -19.29 -9.36
C MET A 464 2.98 -18.46 -10.41
N GLU A 465 4.11 -17.83 -10.06
CA GLU A 465 4.93 -17.10 -11.03
C GLU A 465 5.39 -18.01 -12.17
N GLN A 466 5.87 -19.21 -11.83
CA GLN A 466 6.30 -20.20 -12.83
C GLN A 466 5.12 -20.71 -13.66
N CYS A 467 3.98 -20.99 -13.01
CA CYS A 467 2.77 -21.36 -13.73
C CYS A 467 2.35 -20.28 -14.73
N ASN A 468 2.41 -19.01 -14.31
CA ASN A 468 2.10 -17.86 -15.15
C ASN A 468 3.02 -17.72 -16.35
N GLU A 469 4.32 -17.94 -16.18
CA GLU A 469 5.23 -17.93 -17.32
C GLU A 469 4.87 -19.02 -18.34
N ILE A 470 4.52 -20.22 -17.88
CA ILE A 470 4.17 -21.36 -18.74
C ILE A 470 2.88 -21.07 -19.54
N TRP A 471 1.79 -20.71 -18.87
CA TRP A 471 0.51 -20.56 -19.57
C TRP A 471 0.45 -19.28 -20.41
N ILE A 472 1.18 -18.22 -20.04
CA ILE A 472 1.22 -16.99 -20.86
C ILE A 472 2.14 -17.14 -22.09
N ALA A 473 3.13 -18.05 -22.06
CA ALA A 473 4.13 -18.19 -23.13
C ALA A 473 3.56 -18.20 -24.57
N PRO A 474 2.48 -18.96 -24.91
CA PRO A 474 1.92 -18.99 -26.26
C PRO A 474 1.45 -17.61 -26.76
N TYR A 475 0.87 -16.79 -25.88
CA TYR A 475 0.41 -15.45 -26.24
C TYR A 475 1.59 -14.51 -26.51
N HIS A 476 2.66 -14.64 -25.73
CA HIS A 476 3.90 -13.89 -25.97
C HIS A 476 4.58 -14.33 -27.26
N THR A 477 4.64 -15.63 -27.54
CA THR A 477 5.20 -16.17 -28.78
C THR A 477 4.50 -15.60 -30.00
N ILE A 478 3.17 -15.63 -30.04
CA ILE A 478 2.40 -15.06 -31.16
C ILE A 478 2.69 -13.56 -31.31
N THR A 479 2.80 -12.85 -30.21
CA THR A 479 3.11 -11.41 -30.22
C THR A 479 4.49 -11.14 -30.80
N GLN A 480 5.51 -11.87 -30.35
CA GLN A 480 6.88 -11.73 -30.85
C GLN A 480 6.99 -12.08 -32.32
N LEU A 481 6.34 -13.17 -32.76
CA LEU A 481 6.32 -13.55 -34.18
C LEU A 481 5.67 -12.47 -35.04
N LYS A 482 4.53 -11.91 -34.62
CA LYS A 482 3.86 -10.82 -35.34
C LYS A 482 4.68 -9.55 -35.38
N THR A 483 5.43 -9.22 -34.33
CA THR A 483 6.19 -7.97 -34.27
C THR A 483 7.56 -8.06 -34.96
N PHE A 484 8.26 -9.19 -34.87
CA PHE A 484 9.66 -9.29 -35.32
C PHE A 484 9.90 -10.24 -36.50
N VAL A 485 8.99 -11.18 -36.78
CA VAL A 485 9.24 -12.26 -37.76
C VAL A 485 8.33 -12.15 -38.98
N LEU A 486 7.03 -11.96 -38.77
CA LEU A 486 6.07 -11.95 -39.85
C LEU A 486 6.09 -10.61 -40.61
N PRO A 487 6.13 -10.61 -41.95
CA PRO A 487 5.93 -9.41 -42.75
C PRO A 487 4.47 -8.94 -42.64
N ASN A 488 4.21 -7.66 -42.90
CA ASN A 488 2.86 -7.07 -42.82
C ASN A 488 1.79 -7.84 -43.61
N ARG A 489 2.16 -8.43 -44.75
CA ARG A 489 1.27 -9.24 -45.60
C ARG A 489 0.80 -10.54 -44.94
N LEU A 490 1.55 -11.07 -43.97
CA LEU A 490 1.22 -12.28 -43.20
C LEU A 490 0.67 -11.93 -41.80
N GLY A 491 0.16 -10.71 -41.63
CA GLY A 491 -0.36 -10.23 -40.35
C GLY A 491 0.72 -9.74 -39.38
N GLY A 492 1.93 -9.48 -39.89
CA GLY A 492 2.96 -8.75 -39.15
C GLY A 492 2.46 -7.37 -38.74
N GLN A 493 2.55 -7.05 -37.46
CA GLN A 493 2.08 -5.79 -36.90
C GLN A 493 2.96 -5.38 -35.73
N LEU A 494 3.37 -4.11 -35.72
CA LEU A 494 3.89 -3.50 -34.50
C LEU A 494 2.73 -3.43 -33.50
N LEU A 495 2.94 -3.90 -32.27
CA LEU A 495 1.89 -3.85 -31.26
C LEU A 495 1.53 -2.38 -30.99
N THR A 496 0.35 -1.94 -31.44
CA THR A 496 -0.17 -0.62 -31.16
C THR A 496 -0.69 -0.57 -29.71
N PHE A 497 -0.37 0.52 -29.02
CA PHE A 497 -0.77 0.71 -27.63
C PHE A 497 -2.25 1.07 -27.55
N VAL A 498 -2.97 0.36 -26.68
CA VAL A 498 -4.30 0.76 -26.22
C VAL A 498 -4.20 0.80 -24.69
N PRO A 499 -4.50 1.95 -24.04
CA PRO A 499 -4.49 2.06 -22.58
C PRO A 499 -5.33 0.96 -21.93
N THR A 500 -4.86 0.35 -20.85
CA THR A 500 -5.60 -0.75 -20.19
C THR A 500 -6.95 -0.27 -19.64
N GLY A 501 -7.02 0.99 -19.19
CA GLY A 501 -8.24 1.62 -18.67
C GLY A 501 -9.30 1.96 -19.71
N SER A 502 -8.97 1.97 -21.01
CA SER A 502 -9.92 2.27 -22.09
C SER A 502 -10.64 1.03 -22.64
N ILE A 503 -10.38 -0.15 -22.07
CA ILE A 503 -11.01 -1.40 -22.51
C ILE A 503 -12.34 -1.57 -21.76
N PRO A 504 -13.47 -1.70 -22.47
CA PRO A 504 -14.76 -1.96 -21.84
C PRO A 504 -14.72 -3.22 -20.97
N ASN A 505 -15.17 -3.12 -19.72
CA ASN A 505 -15.32 -4.26 -18.81
C ASN A 505 -16.69 -4.92 -19.00
N ASP A 506 -16.95 -5.44 -20.21
CA ASP A 506 -18.26 -5.98 -20.58
C ASP A 506 -18.65 -7.27 -19.80
N LEU A 507 -17.65 -7.95 -19.23
CA LEU A 507 -17.85 -9.23 -18.52
C LEU A 507 -18.08 -9.05 -17.02
N HIS A 508 -17.68 -7.91 -16.45
CA HIS A 508 -17.74 -7.61 -15.01
C HIS A 508 -17.25 -8.79 -14.14
N GLU A 509 -16.13 -9.42 -14.54
CA GLU A 509 -15.67 -10.72 -14.01
C GLU A 509 -15.54 -10.73 -12.48
N ARG A 510 -15.14 -9.59 -11.90
CA ARG A 510 -14.90 -9.41 -10.46
C ARG A 510 -16.12 -9.00 -9.64
N ASN A 511 -17.23 -8.61 -10.26
CA ASN A 511 -18.42 -8.16 -9.54
C ASN A 511 -19.47 -9.27 -9.48
N ALA A 512 -19.70 -9.85 -8.30
CA ALA A 512 -20.64 -10.98 -8.15
C ALA A 512 -22.07 -10.70 -8.64
N LYS A 513 -22.52 -9.44 -8.58
CA LYS A 513 -23.89 -9.04 -8.99
C LYS A 513 -24.01 -8.79 -10.50
N ARG A 514 -22.96 -8.25 -11.13
CA ARG A 514 -22.95 -7.86 -12.55
C ARG A 514 -22.25 -8.84 -13.47
N ARG A 515 -21.61 -9.89 -12.91
CA ARG A 515 -20.83 -10.87 -13.64
C ARG A 515 -21.64 -11.48 -14.78
N ALA A 516 -21.09 -11.42 -15.99
CA ALA A 516 -21.71 -12.02 -17.17
C ALA A 516 -21.92 -13.54 -17.01
N SER A 517 -22.88 -14.09 -17.74
CA SER A 517 -23.19 -15.53 -17.73
C SER A 517 -21.95 -16.40 -18.03
N LEU A 518 -21.94 -17.64 -17.55
CA LEU A 518 -20.84 -18.58 -17.84
C LEU A 518 -20.62 -18.75 -19.35
N GLN A 519 -21.70 -18.80 -20.15
CA GLN A 519 -21.61 -18.93 -21.60
C GLN A 519 -20.89 -17.73 -22.24
N SER A 520 -21.23 -16.50 -21.83
CA SER A 520 -20.57 -15.29 -22.32
C SER A 520 -19.09 -15.25 -21.94
N ARG A 521 -18.76 -15.65 -20.70
CA ARG A 521 -17.37 -15.73 -20.23
C ARG A 521 -16.57 -16.78 -20.99
N LEU A 522 -17.09 -17.99 -21.14
CA LEU A 522 -16.43 -19.06 -21.90
C LEU A 522 -16.21 -18.64 -23.36
N ARG A 523 -17.20 -18.03 -24.01
CA ARG A 523 -17.07 -17.52 -25.38
C ARG A 523 -15.98 -16.44 -25.47
N SER A 524 -15.94 -15.50 -24.54
CA SER A 524 -14.91 -14.45 -24.56
C SER A 524 -13.53 -15.02 -24.24
N ILE A 525 -13.35 -15.68 -23.10
CA ILE A 525 -12.03 -16.11 -22.62
C ILE A 525 -11.45 -17.21 -23.51
N LEU A 526 -12.24 -18.24 -23.86
CA LEU A 526 -11.73 -19.36 -24.67
C LEU A 526 -11.53 -18.97 -26.13
N ILE A 527 -12.50 -18.27 -26.74
CA ILE A 527 -12.46 -18.00 -28.19
C ILE A 527 -11.80 -16.66 -28.49
N LYS A 528 -12.31 -15.55 -27.92
CA LYS A 528 -11.81 -14.19 -28.22
C LYS A 528 -10.40 -13.97 -27.66
N ASP A 529 -10.15 -14.37 -26.42
CA ASP A 529 -8.84 -14.21 -25.78
C ASP A 529 -7.90 -15.40 -26.02
N GLY A 530 -8.37 -16.47 -26.68
CA GLY A 530 -7.54 -17.58 -27.16
C GLY A 530 -7.25 -18.68 -26.15
N ALA A 531 -7.91 -18.70 -24.98
CA ALA A 531 -7.65 -19.72 -23.96
C ALA A 531 -8.09 -21.15 -24.37
N ILE A 532 -8.80 -21.33 -25.49
CA ILE A 532 -9.09 -22.64 -26.08
C ILE A 532 -7.83 -23.46 -26.34
N PHE A 533 -6.70 -22.79 -26.63
CA PHE A 533 -5.38 -23.43 -26.75
C PHE A 533 -5.07 -24.34 -25.56
N HIS A 534 -5.36 -23.88 -24.35
CA HIS A 534 -5.05 -24.63 -23.14
C HIS A 534 -5.93 -25.86 -22.95
N LEU A 535 -7.20 -25.80 -23.38
CA LEU A 535 -8.09 -26.96 -23.36
C LEU A 535 -7.63 -28.03 -24.36
N LEU A 536 -7.24 -27.61 -25.57
CA LEU A 536 -6.68 -28.50 -26.59
C LEU A 536 -5.37 -29.12 -26.11
N PHE A 537 -4.52 -28.33 -25.46
CA PHE A 537 -3.29 -28.83 -24.85
C PHE A 537 -3.56 -29.86 -23.74
N ALA A 538 -4.52 -29.60 -22.86
CA ALA A 538 -4.91 -30.54 -21.80
C ALA A 538 -5.44 -31.86 -22.39
N ALA A 539 -6.27 -31.80 -23.43
CA ALA A 539 -6.73 -32.99 -24.16
C ALA A 539 -5.58 -33.75 -24.83
N PHE A 540 -4.61 -33.02 -25.40
CA PHE A 540 -3.41 -33.58 -26.02
C PHE A 540 -2.55 -34.34 -24.99
N CYS A 541 -2.33 -33.76 -23.80
CA CYS A 541 -1.67 -34.45 -22.69
C CYS A 541 -2.43 -35.71 -22.28
N ALA A 542 -3.75 -35.65 -22.11
CA ALA A 542 -4.55 -36.80 -21.71
C ALA A 542 -4.46 -37.95 -22.72
N ALA A 543 -4.59 -37.66 -24.02
CA ALA A 543 -4.43 -38.64 -25.08
C ALA A 543 -3.03 -39.27 -25.07
N ALA A 544 -2.00 -38.45 -24.84
CA ALA A 544 -0.62 -38.92 -24.77
C ALA A 544 -0.38 -39.86 -23.58
N VAL A 545 -0.90 -39.53 -22.39
CA VAL A 545 -0.81 -40.38 -21.19
C VAL A 545 -1.53 -41.72 -21.41
N ILE A 546 -2.76 -41.68 -21.93
CA ILE A 546 -3.53 -42.89 -22.25
C ILE A 546 -2.76 -43.76 -23.24
N SER A 547 -2.15 -43.15 -24.26
CA SER A 547 -1.36 -43.84 -25.28
C SER A 547 -0.13 -44.56 -24.68
N VAL A 548 0.57 -43.93 -23.73
CA VAL A 548 1.70 -44.56 -23.02
C VAL A 548 1.24 -45.74 -22.16
N ILE A 549 0.14 -45.58 -21.40
CA ILE A 549 -0.42 -46.63 -20.56
C ILE A 549 -0.88 -47.82 -21.41
N ALA A 550 -1.58 -47.56 -22.52
CA ALA A 550 -2.04 -48.60 -23.45
C ALA A 550 -0.85 -49.37 -24.06
N ARG A 551 0.21 -48.67 -24.50
CA ARG A 551 1.44 -49.33 -24.99
C ARG A 551 2.14 -50.15 -23.90
N ALA A 552 2.18 -49.65 -22.67
CA ALA A 552 2.76 -50.38 -21.54
C ALA A 552 2.03 -51.70 -21.29
N HIS A 553 0.70 -51.67 -21.24
CA HIS A 553 -0.13 -52.87 -21.07
C HIS A 553 0.02 -53.85 -22.23
N HIS A 554 0.05 -53.36 -23.47
CA HIS A 554 0.21 -54.21 -24.65
C HIS A 554 1.58 -54.90 -24.68
N LYS A 555 2.65 -54.17 -24.33
CA LYS A 555 4.02 -54.70 -24.37
C LYS A 555 4.35 -55.59 -23.17
N PHE A 556 3.73 -55.35 -22.02
CA PHE A 556 4.01 -56.04 -20.76
C PHE A 556 2.70 -56.44 -20.04
N PRO A 557 1.99 -57.47 -20.54
CA PRO A 557 0.67 -57.84 -20.02
C PRO A 557 0.69 -58.36 -18.57
N GLU A 558 1.79 -58.93 -18.11
CA GLU A 558 1.95 -59.46 -16.74
C GLU A 558 2.27 -58.40 -15.67
N HIS A 559 2.41 -57.12 -16.07
CA HIS A 559 2.69 -55.97 -15.20
C HIS A 559 3.93 -56.13 -14.27
N GLY A 560 4.94 -56.87 -14.70
CA GLY A 560 6.20 -57.05 -13.97
C GLY A 560 7.13 -55.83 -13.96
N ALA A 561 8.38 -55.99 -13.52
CA ALA A 561 9.34 -54.87 -13.35
C ALA A 561 9.55 -54.02 -14.62
N GLN A 562 9.53 -54.64 -15.80
CA GLN A 562 9.68 -53.94 -17.09
C GLN A 562 8.48 -53.03 -17.41
N PHE A 563 7.27 -53.36 -16.95
CA PHE A 563 6.11 -52.47 -17.04
C PHE A 563 6.35 -51.18 -16.23
N GLY A 564 6.86 -51.32 -15.00
CA GLY A 564 7.22 -50.19 -14.14
C GLY A 564 8.34 -49.31 -14.73
N ILE A 565 9.40 -49.93 -15.26
CA ILE A 565 10.50 -49.20 -15.93
C ILE A 565 10.00 -48.46 -17.17
N TYR A 566 9.11 -49.07 -17.95
CA TYR A 566 8.51 -48.42 -19.12
C TYR A 566 7.71 -47.18 -18.71
N LEU A 567 6.84 -47.28 -17.71
CA LEU A 567 6.09 -46.13 -17.18
C LEU A 567 7.02 -45.06 -16.59
N LEU A 568 8.06 -45.45 -15.86
CA LEU A 568 9.04 -44.51 -15.29
C LEU A 568 9.75 -43.71 -16.39
N THR A 569 10.17 -44.37 -17.47
CA THR A 569 10.95 -43.75 -18.55
C THR A 569 10.11 -43.02 -19.57
N HIS A 570 8.81 -43.31 -19.71
CA HIS A 570 7.93 -42.70 -20.72
C HIS A 570 6.89 -41.74 -20.14
N LEU A 571 6.59 -41.83 -18.84
CA LEU A 571 5.57 -41.02 -18.18
C LEU A 571 6.09 -40.35 -16.90
N GLY A 572 6.74 -41.10 -16.02
CA GLY A 572 7.07 -40.70 -14.65
C GLY A 572 8.46 -40.12 -14.42
N TRP A 573 9.20 -39.75 -15.48
CA TRP A 573 10.59 -39.33 -15.33
C TRP A 573 10.68 -37.96 -14.64
N MET A 574 11.38 -37.88 -13.50
CA MET A 574 11.51 -36.64 -12.72
C MET A 574 12.19 -35.53 -13.56
N PRO A 575 11.73 -34.27 -13.46
CA PRO A 575 10.72 -33.73 -12.55
C PRO A 575 9.26 -33.80 -13.05
N MET A 576 8.96 -34.63 -14.05
CA MET A 576 7.66 -34.70 -14.73
C MET A 576 7.21 -33.32 -15.27
N PRO A 577 8.01 -32.67 -16.14
CA PRO A 577 7.73 -31.31 -16.61
C PRO A 577 6.34 -31.19 -17.28
N TRP A 578 5.88 -32.25 -17.96
CA TRP A 578 4.57 -32.31 -18.58
C TRP A 578 3.42 -32.12 -17.58
N LEU A 579 3.56 -32.62 -16.35
CA LEU A 579 2.54 -32.53 -15.32
C LEU A 579 2.43 -31.10 -14.79
N PHE A 580 3.58 -30.44 -14.58
CA PHE A 580 3.62 -29.01 -14.26
C PHE A 580 3.03 -28.15 -15.37
N SER A 581 3.38 -28.41 -16.63
CA SER A 581 2.82 -27.68 -17.77
C SER A 581 1.31 -27.89 -17.92
N PHE A 582 0.83 -29.11 -17.68
CA PHE A 582 -0.60 -29.43 -17.68
C PHE A 582 -1.35 -28.58 -16.66
N PHE A 583 -0.94 -28.61 -15.38
CA PHE A 583 -1.62 -27.83 -14.33
C PHE A 583 -1.49 -26.33 -14.55
N ALA A 584 -0.33 -25.84 -14.99
CA ALA A 584 -0.15 -24.42 -15.29
C ALA A 584 -1.13 -23.94 -16.38
N CYS A 585 -1.29 -24.71 -17.46
CA CYS A 585 -2.23 -24.42 -18.54
C CYS A 585 -3.70 -24.56 -18.13
N LEU A 586 -4.05 -25.19 -17.01
CA LEU A 586 -5.43 -25.16 -16.52
C LEU A 586 -5.83 -23.82 -15.90
N THR A 587 -4.88 -22.94 -15.59
CA THR A 587 -5.15 -21.64 -14.92
C THR A 587 -6.16 -20.78 -15.67
N PRO A 588 -6.06 -20.55 -17.00
CA PRO A 588 -7.06 -19.77 -17.74
C PRO A 588 -8.44 -20.43 -17.79
N ILE A 589 -8.48 -21.77 -17.83
CA ILE A 589 -9.73 -22.54 -17.82
C ILE A 589 -10.41 -22.37 -16.47
N PHE A 590 -9.67 -22.60 -15.38
CA PHE A 590 -10.18 -22.44 -14.02
C PHE A 590 -10.69 -21.01 -13.78
N TYR A 591 -9.95 -20.01 -14.22
CA TYR A 591 -10.35 -18.61 -14.13
C TYR A 591 -11.64 -18.32 -14.92
N ALA A 592 -11.84 -18.92 -16.10
CA ALA A 592 -13.07 -18.71 -16.87
C ALA A 592 -14.33 -19.24 -16.15
N PHE A 593 -14.21 -20.37 -15.47
CA PHE A 593 -15.29 -20.94 -14.67
C PHE A 593 -15.50 -20.18 -13.36
N PHE A 594 -14.41 -19.91 -12.64
CA PHE A 594 -14.41 -19.39 -11.27
C PHE A 594 -13.59 -18.10 -11.14
N PRO A 595 -13.98 -17.00 -11.82
CA PRO A 595 -13.29 -15.73 -11.64
C PRO A 595 -13.51 -15.24 -10.19
N PRO A 596 -12.49 -14.64 -9.56
CA PRO A 596 -12.60 -14.18 -8.19
C PRO A 596 -13.60 -13.01 -8.08
N THR A 597 -14.14 -12.79 -6.88
CA THR A 597 -14.97 -11.63 -6.56
C THR A 597 -14.15 -10.63 -5.75
N VAL A 598 -14.27 -9.35 -6.07
CA VAL A 598 -13.67 -8.23 -5.32
C VAL A 598 -14.79 -7.23 -4.96
N PRO A 599 -14.80 -6.64 -3.75
CA PRO A 599 -15.70 -5.54 -3.41
C PRO A 599 -15.61 -4.38 -4.39
N ASP A 600 -16.63 -3.51 -4.42
CA ASP A 600 -16.57 -2.33 -5.28
C ASP A 600 -15.39 -1.44 -4.86
N ARG A 601 -14.78 -0.74 -5.82
CA ARG A 601 -13.65 0.18 -5.56
C ARG A 601 -13.97 1.14 -4.41
N LYS A 602 -15.18 1.69 -4.36
CA LYS A 602 -15.59 2.63 -3.31
C LYS A 602 -15.68 2.00 -1.92
N GLU A 603 -15.92 0.70 -1.84
CA GLU A 603 -15.96 -0.06 -0.58
C GLU A 603 -14.56 -0.40 -0.07
N LEU A 604 -13.58 -0.51 -0.97
CA LEU A 604 -12.16 -0.74 -0.64
C LEU A 604 -11.44 0.53 -0.20
N LEU A 605 -11.95 1.69 -0.59
CA LEU A 605 -11.39 2.98 -0.22
C LEU A 605 -12.07 3.49 1.05
N VAL A 606 -11.37 3.38 2.17
CA VAL A 606 -11.74 4.12 3.38
C VAL A 606 -11.29 5.56 3.16
N GLN A 607 -12.23 6.47 2.93
CA GLN A 607 -11.92 7.89 2.87
C GLN A 607 -11.28 8.30 4.20
N ASP A 608 -10.03 8.78 4.14
CA ASP A 608 -9.33 9.31 5.30
C ASP A 608 -10.17 10.45 5.89
N PRO A 609 -10.68 10.31 7.13
CA PRO A 609 -11.43 11.37 7.78
C PRO A 609 -10.65 12.70 7.82
N LEU A 610 -9.32 12.69 7.77
CA LEU A 610 -8.51 13.91 7.74
C LEU A 610 -8.60 14.68 6.41
N THR A 611 -8.85 14.00 5.29
CA THR A 611 -8.88 14.65 3.97
C THR A 611 -10.28 15.00 3.46
N GLY A 612 -11.32 14.69 4.27
CA GLY A 612 -12.67 15.26 4.18
C GLY A 612 -13.73 14.48 4.99
N ALA A 613 -13.90 14.66 6.30
CA ALA A 613 -13.42 15.68 7.22
C ALA A 613 -13.51 15.13 8.67
N HIS A 614 -12.68 15.64 9.60
CA HIS A 614 -13.05 15.62 11.02
C HIS A 614 -14.26 16.55 11.14
N VAL A 615 -15.43 16.00 10.88
CA VAL A 615 -16.64 16.78 11.01
C VAL A 615 -16.91 16.93 12.50
N ILE A 616 -16.72 18.13 13.01
CA ILE A 616 -17.14 18.49 14.35
C ILE A 616 -18.61 18.88 14.22
N TYR A 617 -19.50 17.99 14.64
CA TYR A 617 -20.92 18.29 14.62
C TYR A 617 -21.32 19.07 15.86
N ILE A 618 -21.85 20.28 15.67
CA ILE A 618 -22.56 21.01 16.72
C ILE A 618 -24.05 20.71 16.53
N HIS A 619 -24.60 19.81 17.33
CA HIS A 619 -26.04 19.53 17.34
C HIS A 619 -26.72 20.49 18.31
N THR A 620 -27.68 21.28 17.82
CA THR A 620 -28.33 22.31 18.63
C THR A 620 -29.79 22.51 18.23
N ASN A 621 -30.64 22.88 19.18
CA ASN A 621 -31.99 23.40 18.91
C ASN A 621 -32.03 24.93 18.82
N ALA A 622 -30.87 25.60 18.79
CA ALA A 622 -30.80 27.03 18.57
C ALA A 622 -31.48 27.42 17.26
N ARG A 623 -32.24 28.53 17.29
CA ARG A 623 -32.90 29.06 16.10
C ARG A 623 -31.86 29.39 15.03
N PRO A 624 -32.17 29.21 13.73
CA PRO A 624 -31.25 29.57 12.65
C PRO A 624 -30.72 31.02 12.75
N SER A 625 -31.54 31.95 13.23
CA SER A 625 -31.13 33.34 13.49
C SER A 625 -30.02 33.46 14.53
N ALA A 626 -30.10 32.70 15.64
CA ALA A 626 -29.08 32.70 16.68
C ALA A 626 -27.76 32.10 16.18
N ILE A 627 -27.83 31.04 15.36
CA ILE A 627 -26.66 30.45 14.70
C ILE A 627 -26.01 31.47 13.75
N SER A 628 -26.81 32.14 12.93
CA SER A 628 -26.33 33.19 12.02
C SER A 628 -25.68 34.36 12.76
N THR A 629 -26.28 34.83 13.87
CA THR A 629 -25.66 35.82 14.76
C THR A 629 -24.33 35.31 15.32
N ALA A 630 -24.27 34.05 15.76
CA ALA A 630 -23.05 33.44 16.27
C ALA A 630 -21.94 33.35 15.19
N GLN A 631 -22.32 33.14 13.93
CA GLN A 631 -21.40 33.04 12.80
C GLN A 631 -20.89 34.39 12.30
N HIS A 632 -21.65 35.48 12.41
CA HIS A 632 -21.31 36.75 11.75
C HIS A 632 -21.18 37.96 12.68
N HIS A 633 -21.76 37.90 13.87
CA HIS A 633 -21.94 39.07 14.75
C HIS A 633 -21.64 38.74 16.23
N SER A 634 -20.72 37.81 16.48
CA SER A 634 -20.38 37.35 17.82
C SER A 634 -19.02 37.87 18.31
N ARG A 635 -18.69 37.56 19.57
CA ARG A 635 -17.36 37.85 20.13
C ARG A 635 -16.29 37.03 19.41
N PHE A 636 -15.06 37.53 19.41
CA PHE A 636 -13.93 36.95 18.66
C PHE A 636 -13.87 35.42 18.74
N TRP A 637 -13.83 34.85 19.95
CA TRP A 637 -13.73 33.40 20.13
C TRP A 637 -14.96 32.61 19.63
N THR A 638 -16.16 33.16 19.79
CA THR A 638 -17.39 32.55 19.28
C THR A 638 -17.36 32.46 17.76
N HIS A 639 -16.90 33.52 17.08
CA HIS A 639 -16.76 33.53 15.63
C HIS A 639 -15.69 32.53 15.17
N LYS A 640 -14.52 32.50 15.83
CA LYS A 640 -13.43 31.58 15.49
C LYS A 640 -13.81 30.10 15.58
N VAL A 641 -14.73 29.72 16.48
CA VAL A 641 -15.25 28.34 16.52
C VAL A 641 -15.90 27.93 15.21
N PHE A 642 -16.66 28.82 14.55
CA PHE A 642 -17.28 28.52 13.26
C PHE A 642 -16.31 28.56 12.07
N GLU A 643 -15.13 29.16 12.24
CA GLU A 643 -14.05 29.13 11.24
C GLU A 643 -13.21 27.84 11.32
N ILE A 644 -13.39 27.01 12.36
CA ILE A 644 -12.65 25.75 12.48
C ILE A 644 -13.00 24.84 11.29
N PRO A 645 -12.01 24.40 10.48
CA PRO A 645 -12.26 23.51 9.35
C PRO A 645 -12.98 22.23 9.80
N GLY A 646 -14.09 21.91 9.15
CA GLY A 646 -14.89 20.72 9.45
C GLY A 646 -15.99 20.92 10.50
N VAL A 647 -16.17 22.10 11.10
CA VAL A 647 -17.36 22.34 11.95
C VAL A 647 -18.63 22.39 11.11
N VAL A 648 -19.62 21.58 11.48
CA VAL A 648 -20.95 21.53 10.85
C VAL A 648 -22.01 21.67 11.93
N VAL A 649 -22.81 22.73 11.85
CA VAL A 649 -23.95 22.93 12.74
C VAL A 649 -25.16 22.18 12.21
N ARG A 650 -25.76 21.33 13.03
CA ARG A 650 -26.99 20.60 12.72
C ARG A 650 -28.09 21.02 13.67
N HIS A 651 -29.16 21.54 13.12
CA HIS A 651 -30.36 21.76 13.90
C HIS A 651 -31.01 20.41 14.22
N ILE A 652 -31.36 20.18 15.49
CA ILE A 652 -32.04 18.97 15.95
C ILE A 652 -33.34 19.32 16.66
N GLU A 653 -34.38 18.54 16.41
CA GLU A 653 -35.57 18.56 17.24
C GLU A 653 -35.28 17.81 18.53
N VAL A 654 -35.42 18.52 19.63
CA VAL A 654 -35.11 18.01 20.96
C VAL A 654 -36.41 17.51 21.60
N PRO A 655 -36.49 16.25 22.06
CA PRO A 655 -37.72 15.69 22.58
C PRO A 655 -38.14 16.41 23.86
N THR A 656 -39.45 16.64 24.01
CA THR A 656 -40.05 17.18 25.24
C THR A 656 -40.63 16.09 26.13
N HIS A 657 -40.85 14.90 25.58
CA HIS A 657 -41.39 13.74 26.27
C HIS A 657 -40.64 12.47 25.84
N THR A 658 -40.62 11.48 26.71
CA THR A 658 -40.20 10.11 26.36
C THR A 658 -41.22 9.48 25.41
N LYS A 659 -40.83 8.37 24.76
CA LYS A 659 -41.73 7.58 23.90
C LYS A 659 -43.01 7.10 24.62
N TYR A 660 -42.98 7.01 25.95
CA TYR A 660 -44.09 6.56 26.78
C TYR A 660 -44.82 7.71 27.50
N GLY A 661 -44.52 8.97 27.17
CA GLY A 661 -45.29 10.13 27.62
C GLY A 661 -44.80 10.80 28.90
N ALA A 662 -43.68 10.38 29.49
CA ALA A 662 -43.06 11.09 30.62
C ALA A 662 -42.39 12.39 30.14
N GLU A 663 -42.61 13.50 30.84
CA GLU A 663 -42.07 14.82 30.47
C GLU A 663 -40.57 14.94 30.77
N LEU A 664 -39.83 15.55 29.83
CA LEU A 664 -38.41 15.89 29.98
C LEU A 664 -38.29 17.38 30.34
N GLU A 665 -38.36 17.70 31.64
CA GLU A 665 -38.40 19.08 32.14
C GLU A 665 -37.07 19.83 31.91
N HIS A 666 -35.95 19.19 32.24
CA HIS A 666 -34.60 19.80 32.19
C HIS A 666 -33.93 19.66 30.82
N MET A 667 -33.23 20.69 30.36
CA MET A 667 -32.57 20.70 29.04
C MET A 667 -31.46 19.64 28.98
N GLU A 668 -30.78 19.42 30.10
CA GLU A 668 -29.75 18.42 30.31
C GLU A 668 -30.29 17.02 30.04
N HIS A 669 -31.48 16.70 30.59
CA HIS A 669 -32.18 15.45 30.29
C HIS A 669 -32.45 15.34 28.79
N ARG A 670 -32.95 16.41 28.17
CA ARG A 670 -33.25 16.36 26.73
C ARG A 670 -32.00 16.15 25.87
N SER A 671 -30.84 16.68 26.27
CA SER A 671 -29.57 16.43 25.59
C SER A 671 -29.14 14.96 25.70
N ASP A 672 -29.30 14.37 26.89
CA ASP A 672 -29.00 12.96 27.16
C ASP A 672 -29.80 12.01 26.29
N PHE A 673 -31.05 12.36 25.97
CA PHE A 673 -31.89 11.57 25.07
C PHE A 673 -31.48 11.62 23.60
N VAL A 674 -30.68 12.61 23.18
CA VAL A 674 -30.31 12.81 21.77
C VAL A 674 -28.94 12.20 21.46
N ARG A 675 -27.99 12.29 22.39
CA ARG A 675 -26.59 11.88 22.14
C ARG A 675 -26.40 10.40 21.78
N PRO A 676 -27.14 9.40 22.33
CA PRO A 676 -26.92 8.00 21.98
C PRO A 676 -27.32 7.72 20.52
N GLY A 677 -28.45 8.30 20.07
CA GLY A 677 -28.88 8.22 18.68
C GLY A 677 -27.88 8.88 17.71
N ILE A 678 -27.35 10.05 18.05
CA ILE A 678 -26.28 10.69 17.26
C ILE A 678 -25.05 9.79 17.19
N LEU A 679 -24.60 9.27 18.33
CA LEU A 679 -23.40 8.44 18.38
C LEU A 679 -23.59 7.08 17.70
N ARG A 680 -24.81 6.53 17.69
CA ARG A 680 -25.19 5.39 16.84
C ARG A 680 -25.06 5.74 15.36
N ASP A 681 -25.59 6.87 14.93
CA ASP A 681 -25.71 7.22 13.50
C ASP A 681 -24.37 7.64 12.89
N PHE A 682 -23.54 8.34 13.65
CA PHE A 682 -22.26 8.88 13.18
C PHE A 682 -21.04 8.09 13.67
N GLY A 683 -21.13 7.46 14.84
CA GLY A 683 -19.95 6.99 15.57
C GLY A 683 -19.03 8.14 15.97
N GLY A 684 -17.85 7.82 16.47
CA GLY A 684 -16.82 8.79 16.83
C GLY A 684 -16.75 9.04 18.33
N ILE A 685 -16.56 10.31 18.71
CA ILE A 685 -16.38 10.76 20.09
C ILE A 685 -17.49 11.76 20.40
N TYR A 686 -18.21 11.50 21.47
CA TYR A 686 -19.08 12.47 22.12
C TYR A 686 -18.35 13.10 23.30
N LEU A 687 -18.45 14.42 23.42
CA LEU A 687 -17.92 15.23 24.52
C LEU A 687 -19.02 16.18 24.99
N ASP A 688 -19.25 16.26 26.30
CA ASP A 688 -20.01 17.35 26.89
C ASP A 688 -19.29 18.68 26.64
N PHE A 689 -20.05 19.77 26.66
CA PHE A 689 -19.54 21.10 26.29
C PHE A 689 -18.52 21.64 27.30
N ASP A 690 -18.54 21.13 28.52
CA ASP A 690 -17.60 21.43 29.60
C ASP A 690 -16.40 20.46 29.63
N VAL A 691 -16.31 19.50 28.70
CA VAL A 691 -15.17 18.58 28.64
C VAL A 691 -14.08 19.12 27.74
N VAL A 692 -12.87 19.24 28.29
CA VAL A 692 -11.70 19.68 27.55
C VAL A 692 -10.74 18.50 27.32
N PRO A 693 -10.45 18.12 26.07
CA PRO A 693 -9.44 17.12 25.77
C PRO A 693 -8.04 17.69 26.04
N ILE A 694 -7.26 16.96 26.82
CA ILE A 694 -5.88 17.30 27.19
C ILE A 694 -4.86 16.28 26.65
N ARG A 695 -5.32 15.31 25.85
CA ARG A 695 -4.54 14.28 25.17
C ARG A 695 -5.26 13.80 23.91
N ASP A 696 -4.49 13.30 22.93
CA ASP A 696 -5.04 12.62 21.76
C ASP A 696 -5.85 11.36 22.16
N MET A 697 -7.10 11.29 21.71
CA MET A 697 -8.01 10.16 21.92
C MET A 697 -7.99 9.14 20.77
N LYS A 698 -7.21 9.35 19.71
CA LYS A 698 -7.04 8.40 18.61
C LYS A 698 -6.69 6.98 19.10
N PRO A 699 -5.80 6.77 20.10
CA PRO A 699 -5.52 5.43 20.61
C PRO A 699 -6.76 4.71 21.16
N LEU A 700 -7.72 5.47 21.71
CA LEU A 700 -8.97 4.92 22.24
C LEU A 700 -9.93 4.54 21.09
N ARG A 701 -10.04 5.39 20.07
CA ARG A 701 -10.81 5.10 18.85
C ARG A 701 -10.28 3.88 18.09
N GLU A 702 -8.96 3.72 18.06
CA GLU A 702 -8.26 2.63 17.36
C GLU A 702 -8.00 1.40 18.26
N SER A 703 -8.51 1.41 19.49
CA SER A 703 -8.33 0.32 20.47
C SER A 703 -8.92 -1.03 20.01
N GLY A 704 -9.78 -1.00 18.99
CA GLY A 704 -10.47 -2.17 18.47
C GLY A 704 -11.74 -2.55 19.25
N PHE A 705 -12.12 -1.78 20.27
CA PHE A 705 -13.38 -1.92 20.99
C PHE A 705 -14.50 -1.14 20.28
N ARG A 706 -15.73 -1.69 20.29
CA ARG A 706 -16.88 -1.04 19.67
C ARG A 706 -17.37 0.18 20.46
N ASN A 707 -17.26 0.13 21.79
CA ASN A 707 -17.62 1.22 22.69
C ASN A 707 -16.52 1.42 23.73
N VAL A 708 -16.13 2.67 24.00
CA VAL A 708 -15.14 3.01 25.03
C VAL A 708 -15.72 4.07 25.96
N PHE A 709 -15.65 3.79 27.25
CA PHE A 709 -16.11 4.66 28.33
C PHE A 709 -15.02 4.82 29.39
N GLY A 710 -15.25 5.71 30.36
CA GLY A 710 -14.41 5.85 31.54
C GLY A 710 -15.19 5.60 32.82
N HIS A 711 -14.52 5.19 33.89
CA HIS A 711 -15.14 5.16 35.21
C HIS A 711 -15.34 6.57 35.78
N GLU A 712 -16.44 6.76 36.51
CA GLU A 712 -16.66 7.90 37.40
C GLU A 712 -16.71 7.46 38.88
N LEU A 713 -17.18 8.33 39.77
CA LEU A 713 -17.22 8.06 41.21
C LEU A 713 -18.22 6.94 41.56
N GLY A 714 -17.79 5.98 42.38
CA GLY A 714 -18.63 4.85 42.81
C GLY A 714 -18.75 3.72 41.78
N GLU A 715 -17.71 3.49 40.97
CA GLU A 715 -17.64 2.44 39.93
C GLU A 715 -18.68 2.55 38.80
N LYS A 716 -19.37 3.68 38.73
CA LYS A 716 -20.27 4.01 37.62
C LYS A 716 -19.49 4.39 36.37
N VAL A 717 -20.19 4.46 35.24
CA VAL A 717 -19.63 4.82 33.94
C VAL A 717 -19.93 6.28 33.61
N ASN A 718 -18.89 7.03 33.25
CA ASN A 718 -19.00 8.41 32.80
C ASN A 718 -19.76 8.48 31.46
N ASN A 719 -20.72 9.38 31.39
CA ASN A 719 -21.58 9.60 30.23
C ASN A 719 -21.22 10.90 29.48
N GLY A 720 -20.40 11.77 30.06
CA GLY A 720 -19.94 13.02 29.41
C GLY A 720 -18.84 12.83 28.37
N VAL A 721 -18.18 11.67 28.35
CA VAL A 721 -17.22 11.27 27.33
C VAL A 721 -17.52 9.84 26.88
N MET A 722 -17.98 9.69 25.64
CA MET A 722 -18.34 8.40 25.08
C MET A 722 -17.75 8.22 23.69
N LEU A 723 -17.16 7.06 23.44
CA LEU A 723 -16.68 6.71 22.11
C LEU A 723 -17.44 5.47 21.63
N SER A 724 -17.88 5.49 20.39
CA SER A 724 -18.54 4.34 19.78
C SER A 724 -18.29 4.27 18.29
N VAL A 725 -18.26 3.05 17.75
CA VAL A 725 -18.31 2.84 16.31
C VAL A 725 -19.69 3.18 15.77
N LYS A 726 -19.75 3.60 14.50
CA LYS A 726 -21.01 3.81 13.79
C LYS A 726 -21.81 2.50 13.75
N GLY A 727 -23.12 2.59 13.99
CA GLY A 727 -24.02 1.45 14.01
C GLY A 727 -23.78 0.50 15.18
N SER A 728 -23.30 1.00 16.32
CA SER A 728 -23.16 0.20 17.54
C SER A 728 -24.53 -0.24 18.06
N HIS A 729 -24.71 -1.55 18.23
CA HIS A 729 -25.93 -2.09 18.86
C HIS A 729 -26.04 -1.65 20.32
N PHE A 730 -24.92 -1.40 21.00
CA PHE A 730 -24.92 -0.84 22.34
C PHE A 730 -25.66 0.49 22.37
N MET A 731 -25.30 1.41 21.47
CA MET A 731 -25.91 2.74 21.40
C MET A 731 -27.38 2.68 20.98
N ASP A 732 -27.74 1.74 20.10
CA ASP A 732 -29.13 1.52 19.70
C ASP A 732 -30.01 1.03 20.86
N VAL A 733 -29.51 0.09 21.65
CA VAL A 733 -30.19 -0.38 22.85
C VAL A 733 -30.25 0.73 23.91
N PHE A 734 -29.17 1.49 24.08
CA PHE A 734 -29.12 2.57 25.06
C PHE A 734 -30.14 3.67 24.71
N ASP A 735 -30.19 4.05 23.43
CA ASP A 735 -31.14 5.02 22.87
C ASP A 735 -32.60 4.58 23.06
N ARG A 736 -32.88 3.28 22.87
CA ARG A 736 -34.23 2.72 23.06
C ARG A 736 -34.62 2.66 24.53
N ASP A 737 -33.78 2.04 25.36
CA ASP A 737 -34.13 1.65 26.73
C ASP A 737 -34.16 2.85 27.68
N GLN A 738 -33.46 3.95 27.37
CA GLN A 738 -33.53 5.18 28.19
C GLN A 738 -34.94 5.75 28.27
N HIS A 739 -35.79 5.53 27.26
CA HIS A 739 -37.20 5.92 27.31
C HIS A 739 -38.00 5.10 28.33
N GLU A 740 -37.63 3.84 28.58
CA GLU A 740 -38.34 2.94 29.50
C GLU A 740 -37.94 3.15 30.95
N VAL A 741 -36.66 3.43 31.20
CA VAL A 741 -36.13 3.54 32.57
C VAL A 741 -36.20 4.96 33.14
N PHE A 742 -36.63 5.94 32.36
CA PHE A 742 -36.70 7.32 32.82
C PHE A 742 -37.78 7.50 33.90
N SER A 743 -37.34 7.84 35.10
CA SER A 743 -38.18 8.05 36.28
C SER A 743 -38.40 9.52 36.64
N GLY A 744 -37.93 10.45 35.80
CA GLY A 744 -37.81 11.88 36.13
C GLY A 744 -36.42 12.27 36.65
N TRP A 745 -35.60 11.30 37.08
CA TRP A 745 -34.26 11.55 37.62
C TRP A 745 -33.15 11.26 36.60
N TRP A 746 -32.19 12.19 36.50
CA TRP A 746 -31.03 12.09 35.61
C TRP A 746 -30.23 10.79 35.77
N ILE A 747 -29.93 10.43 37.02
CA ILE A 747 -29.01 9.35 37.37
C ILE A 747 -29.47 7.99 36.81
N GLU A 748 -30.78 7.73 36.78
CA GLU A 748 -31.28 6.38 36.49
C GLU A 748 -31.10 5.99 35.01
N HIS A 749 -31.52 6.85 34.09
CA HIS A 749 -31.39 6.61 32.66
C HIS A 749 -29.99 6.92 32.13
N SER A 750 -29.38 8.02 32.59
CA SER A 750 -28.15 8.53 31.96
C SER A 750 -26.87 7.85 32.48
N VAL A 751 -26.90 7.37 33.73
CA VAL A 751 -25.71 6.84 34.41
C VAL A 751 -25.87 5.38 34.80
N LEU A 752 -26.92 5.02 35.56
CA LEU A 752 -27.08 3.66 36.08
C LEU A 752 -27.42 2.64 34.99
N GLN A 753 -28.26 3.01 34.03
CA GLN A 753 -28.54 2.17 32.87
C GLN A 753 -27.27 1.95 32.04
N LEU A 754 -26.55 3.02 31.68
CA LEU A 754 -25.28 2.95 30.96
C LEU A 754 -24.28 2.03 31.68
N THR A 755 -24.14 2.21 33.00
CA THR A 755 -23.27 1.39 33.85
C THR A 755 -23.65 -0.09 33.82
N ARG A 756 -24.95 -0.42 33.96
CA ARG A 756 -25.43 -1.81 33.90
C ARG A 756 -25.16 -2.44 32.55
N MET A 757 -25.45 -1.72 31.46
CA MET A 757 -25.22 -2.20 30.10
C MET A 757 -23.74 -2.40 29.80
N ALA A 758 -22.91 -1.40 30.14
CA ALA A 758 -21.46 -1.46 29.94
C ALA A 758 -20.87 -2.66 30.70
N ASN A 759 -21.19 -2.81 31.98
CA ASN A 759 -20.68 -3.89 32.81
C ASN A 759 -21.12 -5.28 32.30
N ALA A 760 -22.37 -5.43 31.85
CA ALA A 760 -22.86 -6.69 31.30
C ALA A 760 -22.12 -7.10 30.02
N LEU A 761 -21.71 -6.13 29.21
CA LEU A 761 -21.10 -6.36 27.90
C LEU A 761 -19.56 -6.35 27.93
N MET A 762 -18.93 -5.98 29.05
CA MET A 762 -17.47 -6.09 29.23
C MET A 762 -16.95 -7.52 29.06
N ALA A 763 -17.76 -8.53 29.37
CA ALA A 763 -17.40 -9.94 29.19
C ALA A 763 -17.32 -10.36 27.71
N ILE A 764 -17.93 -9.59 26.80
CA ILE A 764 -17.92 -9.87 25.37
C ILE A 764 -16.64 -9.28 24.77
N PRO A 765 -15.79 -10.10 24.12
CA PRO A 765 -14.54 -9.61 23.53
C PRO A 765 -14.77 -8.44 22.58
N ARG A 766 -14.06 -7.34 22.82
CA ARG A 766 -14.07 -6.11 21.99
C ARG A 766 -15.39 -5.35 21.93
N GLU A 767 -16.36 -5.65 22.80
CA GLU A 767 -17.64 -4.93 22.80
C GLU A 767 -17.56 -3.61 23.58
N VAL A 768 -17.09 -3.66 24.83
CA VAL A 768 -16.97 -2.49 25.72
C VAL A 768 -15.58 -2.47 26.36
N LEU A 769 -14.93 -1.31 26.34
CA LEU A 769 -13.76 -0.99 27.15
C LEU A 769 -14.13 0.10 28.15
N ILE A 770 -13.92 -0.16 29.44
CA ILE A 770 -14.06 0.86 30.48
C ILE A 770 -12.66 1.21 30.98
N LEU A 771 -12.28 2.48 30.79
CA LEU A 771 -11.00 3.01 31.21
C LEU A 771 -10.99 3.28 32.72
N GLU A 772 -9.79 3.31 33.29
CA GLU A 772 -9.60 3.57 34.72
C GLU A 772 -10.20 4.94 35.14
N ARG A 773 -10.53 5.07 36.43
CA ARG A 773 -11.25 6.21 37.03
C ARG A 773 -10.72 7.59 36.64
N HIS A 774 -9.42 7.73 36.43
CA HIS A 774 -8.79 9.03 36.14
C HIS A 774 -8.65 9.34 34.65
N ALA A 775 -9.16 8.48 33.76
CA ALA A 775 -9.03 8.64 32.33
C ALA A 775 -9.86 9.81 31.78
N PHE A 776 -11.15 9.91 32.15
CA PHE A 776 -12.03 10.96 31.63
C PHE A 776 -12.42 12.02 32.66
N ILE A 777 -12.51 11.65 33.93
CA ILE A 777 -12.88 12.57 35.02
C ILE A 777 -11.92 12.47 36.23
N PRO A 778 -10.65 12.87 36.07
CA PRO A 778 -9.62 12.73 37.09
C PRO A 778 -9.96 13.37 38.44
N ASP A 779 -10.62 14.53 38.42
CA ASP A 779 -10.96 15.29 39.63
C ASP A 779 -12.30 14.91 40.26
N GLY A 780 -13.15 14.12 39.60
CA GLY A 780 -14.51 13.82 40.09
C GLY A 780 -15.42 15.04 40.16
N PHE A 781 -16.60 14.92 40.77
CA PHE A 781 -17.64 15.96 40.82
C PHE A 781 -17.79 16.65 42.20
N ASP A 782 -16.98 16.30 43.20
CA ASP A 782 -17.09 16.90 44.53
C ASP A 782 -16.39 18.28 44.61
N ASP A 783 -16.99 19.18 45.39
CA ASP A 783 -16.57 20.59 45.52
C ASP A 783 -15.12 20.75 45.97
N GLU A 784 -14.61 19.85 46.82
CA GLU A 784 -13.25 19.93 47.33
C GLU A 784 -12.24 19.63 46.22
N ARG A 785 -12.46 18.56 45.45
CA ARG A 785 -11.58 18.20 44.35
C ARG A 785 -11.68 19.18 43.18
N HIS A 786 -12.89 19.60 42.82
CA HIS A 786 -13.09 20.68 41.84
C HIS A 786 -12.39 21.98 42.28
N GLY A 787 -12.45 22.30 43.58
CA GLY A 787 -11.72 23.43 44.15
C GLY A 787 -10.21 23.35 43.96
N ARG A 788 -9.59 22.15 43.94
CA ARG A 788 -8.15 21.98 43.69
C ARG A 788 -7.75 22.17 42.22
N LEU A 789 -8.67 21.92 41.30
CA LEU A 789 -8.45 22.09 39.86
C LEU A 789 -8.24 23.58 39.52
N PHE A 790 -9.09 24.46 40.09
CA PHE A 790 -9.09 25.90 39.80
C PHE A 790 -8.33 26.76 40.81
N ARG A 791 -7.88 26.20 41.94
CA ARG A 791 -7.14 26.95 42.97
C ARG A 791 -5.91 27.63 42.38
N ARG A 792 -5.80 28.95 42.58
CA ARG A 792 -4.62 29.74 42.23
C ARG A 792 -3.53 29.55 43.29
N HIS A 793 -2.28 29.45 42.84
CA HIS A 793 -1.09 29.27 43.64
C HIS A 793 -0.12 30.44 43.44
N ALA A 794 0.74 30.71 44.43
CA ALA A 794 1.65 31.86 44.38
C ALA A 794 2.69 31.77 43.25
N VAL A 795 3.12 30.54 42.93
CA VAL A 795 4.12 30.24 41.90
C VAL A 795 3.48 29.61 40.67
N PRO A 796 3.93 29.95 39.45
CA PRO A 796 3.46 29.30 38.24
C PRO A 796 3.98 27.86 38.15
N ALA A 797 3.27 27.02 37.40
CA ALA A 797 3.76 25.72 37.02
C ALA A 797 5.00 25.87 36.11
N VAL A 798 6.05 25.09 36.36
CA VAL A 798 7.40 25.36 35.80
C VAL A 798 7.60 24.74 34.42
N GLY A 799 8.35 25.42 33.54
CA GLY A 799 9.23 24.89 32.48
C GLY A 799 8.74 24.86 31.02
N MET A 800 7.58 25.43 30.70
CA MET A 800 7.18 25.65 29.30
C MET A 800 7.68 26.97 28.69
N ASP A 801 8.29 27.85 29.48
CA ASP A 801 8.65 29.22 29.06
C ASP A 801 9.79 29.31 28.04
N ASP A 802 10.68 28.32 28.00
CA ASP A 802 11.94 28.40 27.25
C ASP A 802 12.01 27.49 26.01
N MET A 803 10.91 26.79 25.66
CA MET A 803 10.90 25.77 24.60
C MET A 803 10.04 26.19 23.40
N PRO A 804 10.60 26.18 22.17
CA PRO A 804 9.82 26.43 20.96
C PRO A 804 8.86 25.26 20.70
N ILE A 805 7.59 25.40 21.08
CA ILE A 805 6.55 24.41 20.78
C ILE A 805 6.21 24.44 19.27
N SER A 806 6.49 23.37 18.54
CA SER A 806 6.11 23.25 17.13
C SER A 806 4.69 22.68 16.96
N LEU A 807 4.10 22.84 15.77
CA LEU A 807 2.85 22.18 15.38
C LEU A 807 2.96 20.64 15.39
N GLU A 808 4.17 20.10 15.27
CA GLU A 808 4.45 18.67 15.27
C GLU A 808 4.48 18.12 16.71
N ASP A 809 5.01 18.88 17.66
CA ASP A 809 4.96 18.54 19.10
C ASP A 809 3.52 18.42 19.60
N MET A 810 2.62 19.25 19.06
CA MET A 810 1.18 19.27 19.36
C MET A 810 0.38 18.10 18.79
N ASN A 811 0.87 17.52 17.68
CA ASN A 811 0.27 16.34 17.02
C ASN A 811 0.93 15.03 17.47
N ASP A 812 1.95 15.10 18.31
CA ASP A 812 2.54 13.94 18.96
C ASP A 812 1.52 13.34 19.93
N GLU A 813 1.43 11.99 19.95
CA GLU A 813 0.60 11.19 20.88
C GLU A 813 0.89 11.56 22.36
N GLY A 814 2.00 12.27 22.60
CA GLY A 814 2.48 12.75 23.87
C GLY A 814 2.06 14.17 24.29
N PHE A 815 1.37 15.00 23.50
CA PHE A 815 1.13 16.39 23.90
C PHE A 815 0.05 16.55 24.97
N SER A 816 0.48 16.38 26.21
CA SER A 816 -0.19 16.89 27.41
C SER A 816 0.88 17.62 28.21
N TYR A 817 0.50 18.68 28.93
CA TYR A 817 1.36 19.31 29.93
C TYR A 817 2.11 18.27 30.79
N TRP A 818 1.44 17.15 31.10
CA TRP A 818 1.97 16.07 31.91
C TRP A 818 3.15 15.32 31.34
N ASN A 819 3.07 14.87 30.09
CA ASN A 819 4.19 14.13 29.51
C ASN A 819 5.45 15.01 29.44
N TRP A 820 5.26 16.32 29.28
CA TRP A 820 6.33 17.30 29.35
C TRP A 820 6.85 17.50 30.80
N SER A 821 5.97 17.58 31.80
CA SER A 821 6.37 17.73 33.22
C SER A 821 7.12 16.52 33.82
N LYS A 822 7.07 15.34 33.19
CA LYS A 822 7.71 14.10 33.68
C LYS A 822 9.24 14.20 33.82
N SER A 823 9.88 15.13 33.12
CA SER A 823 11.33 15.35 33.16
C SER A 823 11.80 16.33 34.24
N ARG A 824 10.89 16.89 35.06
CA ARG A 824 11.23 17.91 36.06
C ARG A 824 10.67 17.65 37.46
N SER A 825 11.18 18.41 38.43
CA SER A 825 10.59 18.51 39.76
C SER A 825 9.27 19.28 39.68
N ARG A 826 8.23 18.70 40.28
CA ARG A 826 6.88 19.27 40.36
C ARG A 826 6.80 20.27 41.52
N GLN A 827 5.92 21.27 41.42
CA GLN A 827 5.47 21.99 42.60
C GLN A 827 4.55 21.08 43.42
N ASP A 828 4.52 21.26 44.74
CA ASP A 828 3.77 20.38 45.66
C ASP A 828 2.25 20.36 45.41
N TRP A 829 1.72 21.37 44.71
CA TRP A 829 0.31 21.49 44.38
C TRP A 829 -0.09 20.88 43.02
N GLU A 830 0.88 20.48 42.19
CA GLU A 830 0.61 19.92 40.86
C GLU A 830 0.08 18.47 40.94
N LEU A 831 -1.11 18.24 40.40
CA LEU A 831 -1.79 16.93 40.40
C LEU A 831 -1.48 16.14 39.13
N ASP A 832 -1.19 14.84 39.21
CA ASP A 832 -0.78 14.03 38.05
C ASP A 832 -1.94 13.63 37.10
N TYR A 833 -1.98 14.20 35.88
CA TYR A 833 -2.92 13.83 34.82
C TYR A 833 -2.27 12.97 33.71
N SER A 834 -1.16 12.28 33.99
CA SER A 834 -0.46 11.42 33.01
C SER A 834 -1.29 10.24 32.52
N LYS A 835 -2.43 9.96 33.16
CA LYS A 835 -3.40 8.92 32.78
C LYS A 835 -4.70 9.47 32.19
N SER A 836 -4.86 10.79 32.18
CA SER A 836 -6.08 11.46 31.76
C SER A 836 -6.05 11.85 30.29
N TYR A 837 -7.20 11.69 29.64
CA TYR A 837 -7.47 12.16 28.28
C TYR A 837 -8.24 13.47 28.29
N THR A 838 -9.05 13.72 29.32
CA THR A 838 -9.87 14.93 29.48
C THR A 838 -9.82 15.45 30.90
N ILE A 839 -10.21 16.72 31.04
CA ILE A 839 -10.64 17.33 32.29
C ILE A 839 -12.04 17.92 32.09
N HIS A 840 -12.86 17.90 33.13
CA HIS A 840 -14.17 18.54 33.12
C HIS A 840 -14.02 19.96 33.70
N ALA A 841 -14.56 20.94 33.01
CA ALA A 841 -14.43 22.36 33.28
C ALA A 841 -15.77 22.94 33.73
N LEU A 842 -16.40 22.32 34.72
CA LEU A 842 -17.57 22.90 35.38
C LEU A 842 -17.16 24.30 35.86
N SER A 843 -17.97 25.31 35.53
CA SER A 843 -17.76 26.67 36.05
C SER A 843 -17.53 26.56 37.56
N PRO A 844 -16.59 27.34 38.15
CA PRO A 844 -16.34 27.27 39.59
C PRO A 844 -17.70 27.39 40.29
N PRO A 845 -18.13 26.43 41.12
CA PRO A 845 -19.45 26.48 41.71
C PRO A 845 -19.65 27.85 42.36
N LEU A 846 -20.85 28.44 42.27
CA LEU A 846 -21.17 29.71 42.95
C LEU A 846 -20.80 29.69 44.44
N HIS A 847 -20.76 28.50 45.04
CA HIS A 847 -20.35 28.24 46.43
C HIS A 847 -18.82 28.28 46.65
N VAL A 848 -18.03 27.99 45.61
CA VAL A 848 -16.56 28.05 45.57
C VAL A 848 -16.06 29.46 45.20
N ALA A 849 -16.84 30.24 44.42
CA ALA A 849 -16.55 31.66 44.19
C ALA A 849 -16.39 32.46 45.52
N ASN A 850 -17.09 32.03 46.58
CA ASN A 850 -16.93 32.58 47.94
C ASN A 850 -15.70 32.06 48.71
N ARG A 851 -15.05 30.97 48.29
CA ARG A 851 -13.89 30.34 48.96
C ARG A 851 -12.56 30.54 48.22
N THR A 852 -12.61 30.83 46.92
CA THR A 852 -11.47 31.26 46.11
C THR A 852 -11.80 32.60 45.47
N PRO A 853 -11.62 33.73 46.19
CA PRO A 853 -11.93 35.08 45.68
C PRO A 853 -11.19 35.42 44.37
N ASP A 854 -10.11 34.70 44.07
CA ASP A 854 -9.13 35.03 43.03
C ASP A 854 -9.43 34.40 41.66
N CYS A 855 -10.54 33.66 41.52
CA CYS A 855 -10.95 32.98 40.28
C CYS A 855 -12.46 33.12 40.02
N LEU A 856 -12.90 34.36 39.75
CA LEU A 856 -14.28 34.66 39.35
C LEU A 856 -14.56 34.33 37.87
N GLU A 857 -13.53 34.22 37.03
CA GLU A 857 -13.63 33.95 35.59
C GLU A 857 -12.38 33.24 35.05
N ILE A 858 -12.56 32.26 34.15
CA ILE A 858 -11.46 31.62 33.42
C ILE A 858 -11.10 32.51 32.23
N SER A 859 -10.13 33.40 32.41
CA SER A 859 -9.66 34.32 31.37
C SER A 859 -8.39 33.83 30.66
N TRP A 860 -8.03 34.51 29.57
CA TRP A 860 -6.75 34.30 28.89
C TRP A 860 -5.56 34.45 29.86
N ASP A 861 -5.54 35.54 30.64
CA ASP A 861 -4.48 35.79 31.61
C ASP A 861 -4.41 34.69 32.69
N TYR A 862 -5.56 34.20 33.15
CA TYR A 862 -5.62 33.11 34.10
C TYR A 862 -4.90 31.85 33.59
N VAL A 863 -5.14 31.47 32.32
CA VAL A 863 -4.48 30.30 31.73
C VAL A 863 -2.99 30.57 31.49
N MET A 864 -2.63 31.76 31.02
CA MET A 864 -1.24 32.13 30.74
C MET A 864 -0.36 32.21 32.00
N GLU A 865 -0.94 32.54 33.16
CA GLU A 865 -0.23 32.53 34.43
C GLU A 865 0.18 31.11 34.88
N ARG A 866 -0.53 30.06 34.46
CA ARG A 866 -0.28 28.66 34.85
C ARG A 866 -0.22 28.44 36.37
N LYS A 867 -0.96 29.24 37.12
CA LYS A 867 -0.98 29.21 38.60
C LYS A 867 -2.02 28.24 39.18
N SER A 868 -2.64 27.40 38.36
CA SER A 868 -3.60 26.38 38.80
C SER A 868 -3.42 25.11 37.99
N ASN A 869 -3.96 23.99 38.49
CA ASN A 869 -3.92 22.72 37.77
C ASN A 869 -4.64 22.83 36.42
N TYR A 870 -5.79 23.51 36.38
CA TYR A 870 -6.53 23.77 35.14
C TYR A 870 -5.72 24.61 34.15
N ALA A 871 -5.20 25.75 34.60
CA ALA A 871 -4.42 26.65 33.75
C ALA A 871 -3.20 25.94 33.16
N ALA A 872 -2.48 25.14 33.97
CA ALA A 872 -1.35 24.36 33.51
C ALA A 872 -1.73 23.34 32.42
N GLN A 873 -2.88 22.66 32.55
CA GLN A 873 -3.33 21.68 31.55
C GLN A 873 -3.75 22.31 30.23
N ILE A 874 -4.42 23.46 30.27
CA ILE A 874 -5.00 24.10 29.08
C ILE A 874 -4.01 25.02 28.36
N TYR A 875 -3.02 25.54 29.09
CA TYR A 875 -1.98 26.42 28.56
C TYR A 875 -1.40 26.00 27.20
N PRO A 876 -1.02 24.71 26.98
CA PRO A 876 -0.41 24.30 25.72
C PRO A 876 -1.37 24.45 24.52
N ALA A 877 -2.65 24.12 24.71
CA ALA A 877 -3.66 24.26 23.68
C ALA A 877 -3.96 25.73 23.36
N MET A 878 -4.04 26.59 24.39
CA MET A 878 -4.27 28.03 24.20
C MET A 878 -3.08 28.75 23.56
N LEU A 879 -1.85 28.38 23.91
CA LEU A 879 -0.65 28.93 23.27
C LEU A 879 -0.59 28.58 21.78
N ASN A 880 -1.03 27.39 21.38
CA ASN A 880 -1.14 27.03 19.97
C ASN A 880 -2.25 27.81 19.25
N ALA A 881 -3.41 27.99 19.89
CA ALA A 881 -4.46 28.83 19.35
C ALA A 881 -3.93 30.26 19.08
N ASP A 882 -3.20 30.86 20.03
CA ASP A 882 -2.55 32.17 19.86
C ASP A 882 -1.69 32.22 18.59
N ARG A 883 -0.75 31.28 18.47
CA ARG A 883 0.17 31.24 17.33
C ARG A 883 -0.57 31.08 16.00
N LYS A 884 -1.55 30.19 15.94
CA LYS A 884 -2.32 29.93 14.72
C LYS A 884 -3.11 31.17 14.28
N PHE A 885 -3.78 31.83 15.21
CA PHE A 885 -4.62 33.00 14.88
C PHE A 885 -3.78 34.26 14.61
N SER A 886 -2.68 34.48 15.33
CA SER A 886 -1.77 35.62 15.10
C SER A 886 -1.06 35.54 13.73
N ILE A 887 -0.66 34.33 13.29
CA ILE A 887 -0.08 34.11 11.96
C ILE A 887 -1.10 34.38 10.84
N THR A 888 -2.36 33.96 11.03
CA THR A 888 -3.41 34.07 10.01
C THR A 888 -3.85 35.53 9.78
N GLU A 889 -3.75 36.39 10.80
CA GLU A 889 -4.16 37.81 10.71
C GLU A 889 -3.00 38.80 10.50
N GLY A 890 -1.76 38.31 10.31
CA GLY A 890 -0.60 39.17 10.08
C GLY A 890 -0.26 40.08 11.26
N ARG A 891 -0.72 39.76 12.48
CA ARG A 891 -0.49 40.55 13.69
C ARG A 891 0.71 40.01 14.46
N LEU A 892 1.75 40.84 14.60
CA LEU A 892 2.93 40.58 15.41
C LEU A 892 2.70 40.86 16.92
N GLY A 893 1.52 40.51 17.45
CA GLY A 893 1.15 40.75 18.86
C GLY A 893 0.24 39.67 19.44
N THR A 894 0.33 39.44 20.75
CA THR A 894 -0.47 38.46 21.51
C THR A 894 -1.97 38.78 21.44
N LEU A 895 -2.84 37.76 21.40
CA LEU A 895 -4.33 37.89 21.46
C LEU A 895 -4.88 38.60 22.71
N ARG A 896 -4.01 39.03 23.62
CA ARG A 896 -4.27 39.68 24.92
C ARG A 896 -5.10 40.97 24.86
N SER A 897 -5.31 41.56 23.68
CA SER A 897 -6.03 42.83 23.48
C SER A 897 -7.46 42.70 22.94
N LEU A 898 -7.95 41.46 22.74
CA LEU A 898 -9.29 41.11 22.24
C LEU A 898 -10.09 40.36 23.31
#